data_AF-A0A9X2X0R9-F1
#
_entry.id   AF-A0A9X2X0R9-F1
#
_cell.length_a   1.000
_cell.length_b   1.000
_cell.length_c   1.000
_cell.angle_alpha   90.00
_cell.angle_beta   90.00
_cell.angle_gamma   90.00
#
_symmetry.space_group_name_H-M   'P 1'
#
loop_
_entity.id
_entity.type
_entity.pdbx_description
1 polymer ?
#
loop_
_entity_poly.entity_id
_entity_poly.type
_entity_poly.pdbx_seq_one_letter_code
_entity_poly.pdbx_strand_id
1 'polypeptide(L)'
;MIDPLNAWWAQQLVLCGWAFDPEPLSVPPETAQARLALLDVRERGELGWRLAEACMPGQGEALRQLQALELLALSGTVGWLDPPRAYAWAEWIAADIQAHHASLDAWLTALRHERGQIDWTQDDDGFLEACEALSQLEREAAGVTWEVLAEWLSDRSPQLPWPIDQNSGVWRLRAVFAPVLTATCDAHLDWPEVERWLADVWRIDGRDELIRMLLWLGGQGHRYTWDLDAARLTSQGGSARHQWWESLGEAHDYGHMMLTFLDSGEPLEWAAWDWLRLADLAYAGWNAGWLDAQEAEAFAAHAGDLLMRRYRDWTAVAKAYQRGRSLFEGADRRADFARDWDVLLRSRSSPWQMPLEALLNDTQRETSRQTIRGWRAPAWHWVLALAAMREPDLLYRQGIDRPPDSQQRDEARRYLRDTLGLEPAMGTAGLASLWLPGQVHHLNQLAADAAHGALPAAKTPFGHAMPEAIRLRNGLKHCTRHAATIFMAEKYAFYLMMCADSGDYDRRELETLAESLRGVLSRFYSGPKALIEAWAAWEAALPEADEPSLVAEIRWHRDDPGSPFHWLDWHHATWLEPGERLSLPRFTALALVGPLNAPVWSAPGPEVGSEREELREWLDSHYGLLSAEALKAFLGFLIEAGDRQEYQINYAPYTLNAARLREEVAIIESGECSEDDRNHLLRLRRVENNVSGCNEYDMAAWDVAQAVDLAIAGRQMDWLSAVEFDTLVDRAAHLAQSHYASWYDYARGLYAGFSFFMGETDEREAFLQGFGEALTAWLTAAPPLSGGWASLDFPGAPARHWAPLHIDTLPGDARTLH
;
A
#
# COMPACT_ATOMS: atom_id res chain seq x y z
N MET A 1 -52.03 29.54 28.19
CA MET A 1 -52.44 28.12 28.17
C MET A 1 -51.18 27.37 28.57
N ILE A 2 -51.24 26.58 29.64
CA ILE A 2 -50.08 25.86 30.17
C ILE A 2 -49.73 24.75 29.16
N ASP A 3 -48.46 24.61 28.77
CA ASP A 3 -48.01 23.51 27.91
C ASP A 3 -48.14 22.19 28.70
N PRO A 4 -48.96 21.22 28.24
CA PRO A 4 -49.17 19.96 28.93
C PRO A 4 -47.87 19.18 29.22
N LEU A 5 -46.88 19.22 28.31
CA LEU A 5 -45.61 18.54 28.54
C LEU A 5 -44.82 19.21 29.67
N ASN A 6 -44.74 20.53 29.68
CA ASN A 6 -43.98 21.26 30.70
C ASN A 6 -44.58 21.05 32.10
N ALA A 7 -45.90 21.14 32.22
CA ALA A 7 -46.55 20.93 33.51
C ALA A 7 -46.50 19.48 33.98
N TRP A 8 -46.61 18.49 33.07
CA TRP A 8 -46.40 17.09 33.43
C TRP A 8 -44.95 16.81 33.84
N TRP A 9 -43.97 17.33 33.10
CA TRP A 9 -42.56 17.18 33.41
C TRP A 9 -42.22 17.82 34.76
N ALA A 10 -42.72 19.03 35.03
CA ALA A 10 -42.62 19.69 36.34
C ALA A 10 -43.23 18.86 37.48
N GLN A 11 -44.38 18.21 37.26
CA GLN A 11 -44.97 17.28 38.22
C GLN A 11 -44.02 16.10 38.49
N GLN A 12 -43.38 15.53 37.46
CA GLN A 12 -42.44 14.42 37.64
C GLN A 12 -41.18 14.85 38.41
N LEU A 13 -40.65 16.07 38.20
CA LEU A 13 -39.46 16.56 38.90
C LEU A 13 -39.64 16.65 40.42
N VAL A 14 -40.87 16.76 40.93
CA VAL A 14 -41.16 16.71 42.38
C VAL A 14 -40.72 15.36 42.97
N LEU A 15 -40.79 14.27 42.21
CA LEU A 15 -40.30 12.94 42.62
C LEU A 15 -38.77 12.90 42.77
N CYS A 16 -38.05 13.86 42.19
CA CYS A 16 -36.62 14.04 42.34
C CYS A 16 -36.24 14.98 43.50
N GLY A 17 -37.22 15.42 44.29
CA GLY A 17 -37.04 16.33 45.42
C GLY A 17 -37.07 17.82 45.03
N TRP A 18 -37.57 18.16 43.84
CA TRP A 18 -37.68 19.54 43.39
C TRP A 18 -38.95 20.20 43.94
N ALA A 19 -38.89 21.51 44.17
CA ALA A 19 -40.11 22.29 44.40
C ALA A 19 -40.91 22.38 43.08
N PHE A 20 -42.23 22.33 43.15
CA PHE A 20 -43.07 22.45 41.97
C PHE A 20 -42.97 23.85 41.33
N ASP A 21 -42.49 23.90 40.09
CA ASP A 21 -42.45 25.08 39.22
C ASP A 21 -42.91 24.67 37.82
N PRO A 22 -43.91 25.34 37.20
CA PRO A 22 -44.41 24.99 35.87
C PRO A 22 -43.39 25.14 34.73
N GLU A 23 -42.22 25.73 34.97
CA GLU A 23 -41.12 25.84 34.01
C GLU A 23 -39.97 24.87 34.37
N PRO A 24 -39.86 23.69 33.73
CA PRO A 24 -38.88 22.66 34.10
C PRO A 24 -37.41 23.08 34.04
N LEU A 25 -37.09 24.13 33.27
CA LEU A 25 -35.72 24.65 33.09
C LEU A 25 -35.41 25.86 34.00
N SER A 26 -36.26 26.19 34.98
CA SER A 26 -36.18 27.44 35.76
C SER A 26 -35.17 27.44 36.93
N VAL A 27 -34.57 26.29 37.27
CA VAL A 27 -33.61 26.18 38.37
C VAL A 27 -32.40 27.10 38.13
N PRO A 28 -31.78 27.68 39.17
CA PRO A 28 -30.58 28.48 38.99
C PRO A 28 -29.43 27.66 38.36
N PRO A 29 -28.73 28.17 37.32
CA PRO A 29 -27.66 27.43 36.63
C PRO A 29 -26.56 26.87 37.55
N GLU A 30 -26.14 27.62 38.58
CA GLU A 30 -25.14 27.16 39.55
C GLU A 30 -25.63 25.94 40.35
N THR A 31 -26.92 25.93 40.72
CA THR A 31 -27.54 24.81 41.43
C THR A 31 -27.67 23.60 40.51
N ALA A 32 -28.06 23.84 39.25
CA ALA A 32 -28.18 22.78 38.26
C ALA A 32 -26.82 22.13 37.95
N GLN A 33 -25.75 22.92 37.84
CA GLN A 33 -24.39 22.41 37.62
C GLN A 33 -23.88 21.61 38.83
N ALA A 34 -24.11 22.09 40.06
CA ALA A 34 -23.75 21.35 41.27
C ALA A 34 -24.51 20.02 41.35
N ARG A 35 -25.79 20.00 40.96
CA ARG A 35 -26.61 18.79 40.94
C ARG A 35 -26.15 17.79 39.89
N LEU A 36 -25.78 18.23 38.68
CA LEU A 36 -25.18 17.36 37.65
C LEU A 36 -23.89 16.70 38.16
N ALA A 37 -23.02 17.46 38.81
CA ALA A 37 -21.79 16.92 39.40
C ALA A 37 -22.06 15.91 40.53
N LEU A 38 -23.10 16.11 41.34
CA LEU A 38 -23.53 15.13 42.36
C LEU A 38 -24.07 13.84 41.76
N LEU A 39 -24.64 13.90 40.56
CA LEU A 39 -25.09 12.74 39.77
C LEU A 39 -23.96 12.11 38.94
N ASP A 40 -22.72 12.59 39.11
CA ASP A 40 -21.51 12.22 38.37
C ASP A 40 -21.61 12.42 36.85
N VAL A 41 -22.49 13.32 36.40
CA VAL A 41 -22.60 13.72 35.00
C VAL A 41 -21.79 14.99 34.79
N ARG A 42 -20.55 14.83 34.31
CA ARG A 42 -19.55 15.92 34.21
C ARG A 42 -19.37 16.47 32.80
N GLU A 43 -19.79 15.71 31.80
CA GLU A 43 -19.66 16.05 30.39
C GLU A 43 -20.88 15.55 29.60
N ARG A 44 -21.06 16.09 28.39
CA ARG A 44 -22.18 15.75 27.51
C ARG A 44 -22.14 14.30 27.03
N GLY A 45 -20.96 13.68 26.95
CA GLY A 45 -20.82 12.26 26.62
C GLY A 45 -21.52 11.34 27.64
N GLU A 46 -21.26 11.56 28.93
CA GLU A 46 -21.92 10.83 30.03
C GLU A 46 -23.43 11.11 30.05
N LEU A 47 -23.86 12.36 29.85
CA LEU A 47 -25.28 12.69 29.68
C LEU A 47 -25.90 11.89 28.52
N GLY A 48 -25.18 11.78 27.40
CA GLY A 48 -25.61 11.02 26.24
C GLY A 48 -25.82 9.54 26.55
N TRP A 49 -24.92 8.93 27.31
CA TRP A 49 -25.08 7.56 27.80
C TRP A 49 -26.33 7.41 28.69
N ARG A 50 -26.53 8.30 29.67
CA ARG A 50 -27.72 8.26 30.54
C ARG A 50 -29.03 8.38 29.76
N LEU A 51 -29.06 9.21 28.72
CA LEU A 51 -30.23 9.35 27.85
C LEU A 51 -30.44 8.13 26.95
N ALA A 52 -29.36 7.51 26.46
CA ALA A 52 -29.43 6.25 25.72
C ALA A 52 -29.88 5.09 26.63
N GLU A 53 -29.52 5.08 27.91
CA GLU A 53 -29.95 4.07 28.88
C GLU A 53 -31.39 4.27 29.38
N ALA A 54 -31.92 5.49 29.26
CA ALA A 54 -33.23 5.85 29.78
C ALA A 54 -34.33 4.88 29.34
N CYS A 55 -34.35 4.49 28.06
CA CYS A 55 -35.36 3.59 27.50
C CYS A 55 -34.84 2.16 27.29
N MET A 56 -33.90 1.71 28.14
CA MET A 56 -33.43 0.32 28.14
C MET A 56 -34.43 -0.59 28.86
N PRO A 57 -34.97 -1.62 28.17
CA PRO A 57 -35.97 -2.50 28.75
C PRO A 57 -35.37 -3.37 29.86
N GLY A 58 -36.09 -3.49 30.99
CA GLY A 58 -35.73 -4.41 32.07
C GLY A 58 -35.79 -3.78 33.46
N GLN A 59 -35.06 -4.34 34.42
CA GLN A 59 -35.04 -3.83 35.79
C GLN A 59 -34.44 -2.42 35.85
N GLY A 60 -35.09 -1.52 36.61
CA GLY A 60 -34.63 -0.14 36.83
C GLY A 60 -35.00 0.82 35.69
N GLU A 61 -35.87 0.41 34.77
CA GLU A 61 -36.26 1.21 33.60
C GLU A 61 -37.00 2.47 34.03
N ALA A 62 -37.98 2.36 34.93
CA ALA A 62 -38.74 3.50 35.39
C ALA A 62 -37.85 4.50 36.14
N LEU A 63 -36.92 4.03 36.98
CA LEU A 63 -35.97 4.91 37.66
C LEU A 63 -35.02 5.63 36.70
N ARG A 64 -34.52 4.94 35.66
CA ARG A 64 -33.67 5.57 34.64
C ARG A 64 -34.43 6.62 33.84
N GLN A 65 -35.68 6.37 33.48
CA GLN A 65 -36.53 7.36 32.80
C GLN A 65 -36.80 8.59 33.67
N LEU A 66 -37.10 8.40 34.96
CA LEU A 66 -37.28 9.52 35.91
C LEU A 66 -35.98 10.32 36.07
N GLN A 67 -34.85 9.64 36.23
CA GLN A 67 -33.54 10.30 36.32
C GLN A 67 -33.22 11.08 35.04
N ALA A 68 -33.52 10.52 33.86
CA ALA A 68 -33.31 11.20 32.60
C ALA A 68 -34.15 12.49 32.49
N LEU A 69 -35.38 12.52 32.98
CA LEU A 69 -36.18 13.76 33.07
C LEU A 69 -35.51 14.81 33.97
N GLU A 70 -34.89 14.43 35.09
CA GLU A 70 -34.10 15.35 35.93
C GLU A 70 -32.86 15.85 35.19
N LEU A 71 -32.11 14.95 34.54
CA LEU A 71 -30.90 15.30 33.80
C LEU A 71 -31.18 16.25 32.63
N LEU A 72 -32.30 16.09 31.93
CA LEU A 72 -32.72 16.99 30.87
C LEU A 72 -33.04 18.40 31.40
N ALA A 73 -33.65 18.48 32.58
CA ALA A 73 -34.00 19.76 33.19
C ALA A 73 -32.72 20.51 33.56
N LEU A 74 -31.83 19.81 34.26
CA LEU A 74 -30.53 20.33 34.67
C LEU A 74 -29.66 20.75 33.47
N SER A 75 -29.51 19.87 32.49
CA SER A 75 -28.66 20.09 31.31
C SER A 75 -29.21 21.18 30.38
N GLY A 76 -30.53 21.30 30.26
CA GLY A 76 -31.18 22.41 29.56
C GLY A 76 -30.96 23.75 30.26
N THR A 77 -31.05 23.78 31.59
CA THR A 77 -30.80 24.97 32.41
C THR A 77 -29.35 25.47 32.30
N VAL A 78 -28.36 24.57 32.35
CA VAL A 78 -26.93 24.97 32.25
C VAL A 78 -26.46 25.19 30.80
N GLY A 79 -27.35 25.04 29.82
CA GLY A 79 -27.03 25.23 28.40
C GLY A 79 -26.19 24.11 27.77
N TRP A 80 -26.15 22.93 28.39
CA TRP A 80 -25.52 21.75 27.79
C TRP A 80 -26.36 21.23 26.62
N LEU A 81 -27.69 21.34 26.71
CA LEU A 81 -28.59 21.16 25.60
C LEU A 81 -29.28 22.49 25.32
N ASP A 82 -29.49 22.83 24.05
CA ASP A 82 -30.37 23.93 23.71
C ASP A 82 -31.82 23.58 24.13
N PRO A 83 -32.62 24.56 24.59
CA PRO A 83 -33.95 24.27 25.10
C PRO A 83 -34.82 23.43 24.17
N PRO A 84 -34.87 23.67 22.84
CA PRO A 84 -35.65 22.83 21.92
C PRO A 84 -35.27 21.35 21.97
N ARG A 85 -33.97 21.03 22.11
CA ARG A 85 -33.51 19.64 22.19
C ARG A 85 -33.79 19.03 23.55
N ALA A 86 -33.66 19.78 24.64
CA ALA A 86 -34.07 19.30 25.97
C ALA A 86 -35.57 18.96 26.00
N TYR A 87 -36.43 19.80 25.42
CA TYR A 87 -37.87 19.53 25.28
C TYR A 87 -38.15 18.34 24.37
N ALA A 88 -37.45 18.19 23.24
CA ALA A 88 -37.62 17.04 22.36
C ALA A 88 -37.26 15.71 23.04
N TRP A 89 -36.21 15.70 23.87
CA TRP A 89 -35.88 14.57 24.74
C TRP A 89 -36.94 14.31 25.81
N ALA A 90 -37.47 15.34 26.46
CA ALA A 90 -38.55 15.18 27.42
C ALA A 90 -39.82 14.63 26.76
N GLU A 91 -40.16 15.12 25.56
CA GLU A 91 -41.28 14.61 24.74
C GLU A 91 -41.09 13.13 24.39
N TRP A 92 -39.89 12.73 23.95
CA TRP A 92 -39.57 11.34 23.63
C TRP A 92 -39.72 10.42 24.86
N ILE A 93 -39.15 10.81 26.00
CA ILE A 93 -39.23 10.01 27.24
C ILE A 93 -40.66 9.96 27.76
N ALA A 94 -41.41 11.06 27.70
CA ALA A 94 -42.82 11.09 28.07
C ALA A 94 -43.67 10.16 27.21
N ALA A 95 -43.43 10.15 25.89
CA ALA A 95 -44.08 9.22 24.96
C ALA A 95 -43.74 7.76 25.26
N ASP A 96 -42.48 7.47 25.58
CA ASP A 96 -42.04 6.11 25.93
C ASP A 96 -42.66 5.64 27.26
N ILE A 97 -42.72 6.50 28.28
CA ILE A 97 -43.41 6.23 29.55
C ILE A 97 -44.90 5.98 29.29
N GLN A 98 -45.56 6.85 28.51
CA GLN A 98 -46.99 6.74 28.21
C GLN A 98 -47.33 5.44 27.48
N ALA A 99 -46.46 5.00 26.56
CA ALA A 99 -46.69 3.79 25.77
C ALA A 99 -46.61 2.50 26.60
N HIS A 100 -45.87 2.50 27.72
CA HIS A 100 -45.61 1.31 28.54
C HIS A 100 -46.36 1.29 29.88
N HIS A 101 -47.01 2.39 30.26
CA HIS A 101 -47.80 2.49 31.48
C HIS A 101 -49.24 2.89 31.17
N ALA A 102 -50.22 2.20 31.76
CA ALA A 102 -51.64 2.44 31.46
C ALA A 102 -52.22 3.67 32.19
N SER A 103 -51.56 4.17 33.24
CA SER A 103 -52.00 5.30 34.06
C SER A 103 -50.85 5.88 34.89
N LEU A 104 -51.06 7.07 35.47
CA LEU A 104 -50.10 7.67 36.42
C LEU A 104 -49.85 6.75 37.62
N ASP A 105 -50.89 6.12 38.17
CA ASP A 105 -50.73 5.19 39.29
C ASP A 105 -49.91 3.95 38.90
N ALA A 106 -50.01 3.47 37.66
CA ALA A 106 -49.18 2.37 37.16
C ALA A 106 -47.70 2.78 37.05
N TRP A 107 -47.43 3.99 36.57
CA TRP A 107 -46.10 4.59 36.54
C TRP A 107 -45.49 4.74 37.94
N LEU A 108 -46.22 5.38 38.87
CA LEU A 108 -45.79 5.56 40.26
C LEU A 108 -45.59 4.21 40.99
N THR A 109 -46.37 3.19 40.64
CA THR A 109 -46.20 1.83 41.18
C THR A 109 -44.91 1.18 40.68
N ALA A 110 -44.58 1.34 39.40
CA ALA A 110 -43.32 0.84 38.85
C ALA A 110 -42.11 1.51 39.53
N LEU A 111 -42.14 2.85 39.67
CA LEU A 111 -41.09 3.59 40.37
C LEU A 111 -40.90 3.14 41.82
N ARG A 112 -42.00 3.00 42.59
CA ARG A 112 -41.94 2.52 43.98
C ARG A 112 -41.38 1.11 44.08
N HIS A 113 -41.78 0.23 43.17
CA HIS A 113 -41.30 -1.15 43.15
C HIS A 113 -39.79 -1.21 42.88
N GLU A 114 -39.29 -0.46 41.89
CA GLU A 114 -37.86 -0.44 41.57
C GLU A 114 -37.03 0.23 42.66
N ARG A 115 -37.53 1.31 43.27
CA ARG A 115 -36.84 2.01 44.37
C ARG A 115 -36.80 1.16 45.64
N GLY A 116 -37.86 0.41 45.93
CA GLY A 116 -37.95 -0.49 47.08
C GLY A 116 -37.04 -1.71 47.04
N GLN A 117 -36.41 -2.02 45.90
CA GLN A 117 -35.39 -3.07 45.75
C GLN A 117 -33.97 -2.61 46.12
N ILE A 118 -33.77 -1.30 46.37
CA ILE A 118 -32.51 -0.72 46.85
C ILE A 118 -32.55 -0.73 48.38
N ASP A 119 -31.50 -1.28 49.02
CA ASP A 119 -31.45 -1.58 50.46
C ASP A 119 -31.73 -0.32 51.32
N TRP A 120 -32.65 -0.45 52.28
CA TRP A 120 -33.27 0.69 52.97
C TRP A 120 -32.42 1.21 54.14
N THR A 121 -31.88 2.43 54.04
CA THR A 121 -31.43 3.21 55.20
C THR A 121 -31.76 4.70 55.06
N GLN A 122 -32.77 5.15 55.83
CA GLN A 122 -33.07 6.52 56.30
C GLN A 122 -32.85 7.69 55.32
N ASP A 123 -33.92 8.07 54.57
CA ASP A 123 -34.31 9.47 54.18
C ASP A 123 -35.42 9.53 53.08
N ASP A 124 -36.17 8.45 52.79
CA ASP A 124 -37.08 8.38 51.62
C ASP A 124 -38.54 8.85 51.87
N ASP A 125 -38.85 9.45 53.02
CA ASP A 125 -40.23 9.92 53.35
C ASP A 125 -40.76 10.91 52.31
N GLY A 126 -39.90 11.78 51.77
CA GLY A 126 -40.28 12.78 50.76
C GLY A 126 -40.67 12.19 49.39
N PHE A 127 -40.13 11.03 49.00
CA PHE A 127 -40.47 10.40 47.71
C PHE A 127 -41.87 9.77 47.74
N LEU A 128 -42.19 9.07 48.84
CA LEU A 128 -43.51 8.47 49.04
C LEU A 128 -44.59 9.54 49.17
N GLU A 129 -44.33 10.62 49.92
CA GLU A 129 -45.22 11.78 49.99
C GLU A 129 -45.45 12.42 48.61
N ALA A 130 -44.41 12.57 47.79
CA ALA A 130 -44.53 13.09 46.43
C ALA A 130 -45.38 12.17 45.52
N CYS A 131 -45.22 10.85 45.63
CA CYS A 131 -46.07 9.88 44.92
C CYS A 131 -47.54 9.99 45.32
N GLU A 132 -47.83 10.12 46.62
CA GLU A 132 -49.20 10.29 47.13
C GLU A 132 -49.81 11.63 46.68
N ALA A 133 -49.03 12.71 46.72
CA ALA A 133 -49.44 14.02 46.27
C ALA A 133 -49.78 14.04 44.76
N LEU A 134 -48.95 13.42 43.91
CA LEU A 134 -49.23 13.32 42.47
C LEU A 134 -50.47 12.47 42.18
N SER A 135 -50.66 11.34 42.87
CA SER A 135 -51.87 10.52 42.74
C SER A 135 -53.14 11.23 43.24
N GLN A 136 -53.02 12.12 44.24
CA GLN A 136 -54.13 12.98 44.66
C GLN A 136 -54.45 14.06 43.62
N LEU A 137 -53.42 14.73 43.06
CA LEU A 137 -53.60 15.74 42.00
C LEU A 137 -54.29 15.16 40.76
N GLU A 138 -53.94 13.92 40.37
CA GLU A 138 -54.60 13.18 39.29
C GLU A 138 -56.09 12.96 39.58
N ARG A 139 -56.44 12.47 40.77
CA ARG A 139 -57.84 12.20 41.19
C ARG A 139 -58.70 13.46 41.27
N GLU A 140 -58.10 14.58 41.64
CA GLU A 140 -58.77 15.88 41.77
C GLU A 140 -58.81 16.66 40.44
N ALA A 141 -58.16 16.16 39.38
CA ALA A 141 -57.94 16.87 38.12
C ALA A 141 -57.37 18.29 38.33
N ALA A 142 -56.51 18.44 39.35
CA ALA A 142 -55.97 19.71 39.81
C ALA A 142 -54.61 20.06 39.16
N GLY A 143 -54.17 19.28 38.17
CA GLY A 143 -52.96 19.48 37.36
C GLY A 143 -53.11 18.90 35.96
N VAL A 144 -52.00 18.66 35.24
CA VAL A 144 -52.04 17.88 33.99
C VAL A 144 -52.29 16.42 34.36
N THR A 145 -53.36 15.85 33.83
CA THR A 145 -53.71 14.45 34.06
C THR A 145 -53.05 13.53 33.04
N TRP A 146 -52.99 12.23 33.34
CA TRP A 146 -52.47 11.23 32.42
C TRP A 146 -53.20 11.25 31.05
N GLU A 147 -54.52 11.43 31.07
CA GLU A 147 -55.35 11.54 29.86
C GLU A 147 -55.00 12.77 29.01
N VAL A 148 -54.77 13.93 29.65
CA VAL A 148 -54.39 15.17 28.95
C VAL A 148 -53.00 15.04 28.31
N LEU A 149 -52.04 14.43 29.01
CA LEU A 149 -50.72 14.14 28.44
C LEU A 149 -50.84 13.19 27.24
N ALA A 150 -51.63 12.11 27.39
CA ALA A 150 -51.83 11.13 26.33
C ALA A 150 -52.47 11.73 25.07
N GLU A 151 -53.49 12.58 25.24
CA GLU A 151 -54.11 13.32 24.13
C GLU A 151 -53.07 14.23 23.44
N TRP A 152 -52.30 14.98 24.23
CA TRP A 152 -51.26 15.89 23.71
C TRP A 152 -50.15 15.15 22.94
N LEU A 153 -49.73 13.97 23.41
CA LEU A 153 -48.72 13.13 22.75
C LEU A 153 -49.29 12.42 21.51
N SER A 154 -50.58 12.07 21.49
CA SER A 154 -51.19 11.30 20.39
C SER A 154 -51.22 12.04 19.06
N ASP A 155 -51.28 13.37 19.11
CA ASP A 155 -51.22 14.26 17.93
C ASP A 155 -49.79 14.44 17.39
N ARG A 156 -48.80 13.82 18.04
CA ARG A 156 -47.37 13.96 17.75
C ARG A 156 -46.76 12.60 17.44
N SER A 157 -45.79 12.60 16.54
CA SER A 157 -44.94 11.43 16.27
C SER A 157 -43.51 11.84 16.65
N PRO A 158 -43.15 11.72 17.94
CA PRO A 158 -41.85 12.20 18.40
C PRO A 158 -40.74 11.45 17.66
N GLN A 159 -39.77 12.19 17.14
CA GLN A 159 -38.57 11.62 16.54
C GLN A 159 -37.48 11.52 17.60
N LEU A 160 -36.61 10.52 17.46
CA LEU A 160 -35.43 10.38 18.29
C LEU A 160 -34.58 11.65 18.24
N PRO A 161 -34.41 12.36 19.39
CA PRO A 161 -33.90 13.74 19.44
C PRO A 161 -32.36 13.84 19.42
N TRP A 162 -31.70 12.81 18.90
CA TRP A 162 -30.29 12.88 18.52
C TRP A 162 -30.07 13.90 17.40
N PRO A 163 -28.87 14.48 17.22
CA PRO A 163 -28.57 15.32 16.08
C PRO A 163 -28.88 14.61 14.74
N ILE A 164 -29.62 15.31 13.86
CA ILE A 164 -30.07 14.82 12.54
C ILE A 164 -29.88 15.87 11.44
N ASP A 165 -29.16 16.96 11.71
CA ASP A 165 -28.83 17.88 10.62
C ASP A 165 -27.96 17.17 9.57
N GLN A 166 -27.84 17.78 8.39
CA GLN A 166 -27.28 17.11 7.20
C GLN A 166 -25.86 16.56 7.42
N ASN A 167 -25.14 17.00 8.45
CA ASN A 167 -23.75 16.62 8.70
C ASN A 167 -23.51 15.90 10.03
N SER A 168 -24.31 16.11 11.08
CA SER A 168 -24.06 15.54 12.41
C SER A 168 -24.42 14.05 12.56
N GLY A 169 -25.19 13.49 11.63
CA GLY A 169 -25.61 12.07 11.68
C GLY A 169 -24.44 11.08 11.73
N VAL A 170 -23.28 11.47 11.20
CA VAL A 170 -22.05 10.65 11.19
C VAL A 170 -21.52 10.37 12.60
N TRP A 171 -21.75 11.28 13.56
CA TRP A 171 -21.26 11.15 14.93
C TRP A 171 -21.94 10.04 15.73
N ARG A 172 -22.97 9.39 15.17
CA ARG A 172 -23.51 8.12 15.70
C ARG A 172 -22.45 7.02 15.74
N LEU A 173 -21.41 7.09 14.91
CA LEU A 173 -20.25 6.19 14.97
C LEU A 173 -19.51 6.30 16.31
N ARG A 174 -19.43 7.51 16.88
CA ARG A 174 -18.73 7.76 18.15
C ARG A 174 -19.51 7.23 19.36
N ALA A 175 -20.79 6.88 19.20
CA ALA A 175 -21.62 6.39 20.31
C ALA A 175 -21.05 5.16 21.03
N VAL A 176 -20.12 4.41 20.42
CA VAL A 176 -19.36 3.34 21.07
C VAL A 176 -18.50 3.82 22.23
N PHE A 177 -18.00 5.05 22.14
CA PHE A 177 -17.14 5.68 23.14
C PHE A 177 -17.93 6.67 23.98
N ALA A 178 -18.60 7.62 23.33
CA ALA A 178 -19.45 8.62 23.97
C ALA A 178 -20.46 9.21 22.95
N PRO A 179 -21.78 9.08 23.19
CA PRO A 179 -22.80 9.64 22.30
C PRO A 179 -22.70 11.17 22.15
N VAL A 180 -22.92 11.66 20.94
CA VAL A 180 -22.87 13.10 20.62
C VAL A 180 -24.28 13.68 20.63
N LEU A 181 -24.54 14.57 21.59
CA LEU A 181 -25.86 15.16 21.82
C LEU A 181 -26.13 16.44 21.02
N THR A 182 -25.09 17.13 20.58
CA THR A 182 -25.19 18.40 19.86
C THR A 182 -24.37 18.35 18.57
N ALA A 183 -24.87 19.02 17.54
CA ALA A 183 -24.16 19.13 16.27
C ALA A 183 -22.93 20.05 16.33
N THR A 184 -22.78 20.82 17.41
CA THR A 184 -21.60 21.66 17.68
C THR A 184 -20.71 20.99 18.70
N CYS A 185 -19.40 21.10 18.51
CA CYS A 185 -18.40 20.68 19.49
C CYS A 185 -18.00 21.86 20.40
N ASP A 186 -18.00 21.62 21.70
CA ASP A 186 -17.48 22.50 22.76
C ASP A 186 -16.49 21.71 23.62
N ALA A 187 -15.21 22.08 23.55
CA ALA A 187 -14.15 21.37 24.25
C ALA A 187 -14.38 21.26 25.77
N HIS A 188 -14.98 22.28 26.38
CA HIS A 188 -15.20 22.31 27.82
C HIS A 188 -16.38 21.47 28.29
N LEU A 189 -17.27 21.08 27.39
CA LEU A 189 -18.49 20.34 27.70
C LEU A 189 -18.48 18.92 27.15
N ASP A 190 -17.80 18.70 26.02
CA ASP A 190 -17.80 17.44 25.31
C ASP A 190 -16.60 16.54 25.68
N TRP A 191 -15.40 17.12 25.87
CA TRP A 191 -14.20 16.36 26.25
C TRP A 191 -13.04 17.24 26.81
N PRO A 192 -13.14 17.75 28.05
CA PRO A 192 -12.18 18.72 28.60
C PRO A 192 -10.71 18.28 28.63
N GLU A 193 -10.46 16.97 28.66
CA GLU A 193 -9.12 16.38 28.78
C GLU A 193 -8.62 15.76 27.46
N VAL A 194 -9.24 16.09 26.32
CA VAL A 194 -8.95 15.45 25.03
C VAL A 194 -7.48 15.53 24.63
N GLU A 195 -6.83 16.68 24.80
CA GLU A 195 -5.41 16.86 24.43
C GLU A 195 -4.49 15.96 25.26
N ARG A 196 -4.77 15.83 26.56
CA ARG A 196 -4.02 14.93 27.44
C ARG A 196 -4.25 13.47 27.04
N TRP A 197 -5.49 13.09 26.73
CA TRP A 197 -5.80 11.74 26.25
C TRP A 197 -5.11 11.41 24.93
N LEU A 198 -5.10 12.35 23.97
CA LEU A 198 -4.38 12.22 22.69
C LEU A 198 -2.87 12.00 22.93
N ALA A 199 -2.27 12.78 23.84
CA ALA A 199 -0.85 12.67 24.16
C ALA A 199 -0.50 11.37 24.93
N ASP A 200 -1.30 10.98 25.92
CA ASP A 200 -0.99 9.87 26.81
C ASP A 200 -1.34 8.50 26.22
N VAL A 201 -2.48 8.41 25.52
CA VAL A 201 -3.02 7.15 24.97
C VAL A 201 -2.54 6.91 23.54
N TRP A 202 -2.58 7.95 22.71
CA TRP A 202 -2.28 7.83 21.28
C TRP A 202 -0.89 8.34 20.88
N ARG A 203 -0.18 9.02 21.79
CA ARG A 203 1.09 9.71 21.50
C ARG A 203 0.97 10.75 20.39
N ILE A 204 -0.20 11.38 20.29
CA ILE A 204 -0.49 12.44 19.32
C ILE A 204 -0.38 13.79 20.04
N ASP A 205 0.59 14.60 19.65
CA ASP A 205 0.90 15.90 20.25
C ASP A 205 0.47 17.10 19.38
N GLY A 206 -0.12 16.84 18.21
CA GLY A 206 -0.66 17.89 17.36
C GLY A 206 -1.37 17.40 16.11
N ARG A 207 -1.80 18.38 15.31
CA ARG A 207 -2.61 18.19 14.11
C ARG A 207 -1.99 17.24 13.08
N ASP A 208 -0.70 17.39 12.79
CA ASP A 208 -0.05 16.64 11.70
C ASP A 208 0.00 15.14 12.00
N GLU A 209 0.30 14.81 13.26
CA GLU A 209 0.31 13.44 13.74
C GLU A 209 -1.10 12.84 13.78
N LEU A 210 -2.11 13.66 14.16
CA LEU A 210 -3.49 13.25 14.09
C LEU A 210 -3.90 12.89 12.66
N ILE A 211 -3.56 13.71 11.66
CA ILE A 211 -3.89 13.41 10.25
C ILE A 211 -3.20 12.13 9.77
N ARG A 212 -1.93 11.93 10.11
CA ARG A 212 -1.21 10.68 9.80
C ARG A 212 -1.94 9.47 10.38
N MET A 213 -2.32 9.53 11.66
CA MET A 213 -3.06 8.46 12.33
C MET A 213 -4.42 8.20 11.68
N LEU A 214 -5.18 9.24 11.34
CA LEU A 214 -6.47 9.11 10.64
C LEU A 214 -6.29 8.46 9.26
N LEU A 215 -5.33 8.91 8.45
CA LEU A 215 -5.08 8.31 7.14
C LEU A 215 -4.60 6.86 7.24
N TRP A 216 -3.80 6.54 8.25
CA TRP A 216 -3.33 5.17 8.53
C TRP A 216 -4.47 4.25 8.97
N LEU A 217 -5.30 4.64 9.94
CA LEU A 217 -6.46 3.86 10.39
C LEU A 217 -7.45 3.61 9.25
N GLY A 218 -7.69 4.61 8.39
CA GLY A 218 -8.50 4.45 7.19
C GLY A 218 -7.87 3.50 6.17
N GLY A 219 -6.56 3.63 5.94
CA GLY A 219 -5.79 2.91 4.93
C GLY A 219 -5.50 1.44 5.25
N GLN A 220 -4.83 1.19 6.37
CA GLN A 220 -4.34 -0.12 6.80
C GLN A 220 -4.77 -0.45 8.21
N GLY A 221 -4.50 0.43 9.19
CA GLY A 221 -4.73 0.19 10.61
C GLY A 221 -4.02 -1.09 11.10
N HIS A 222 -4.43 -1.59 12.27
CA HIS A 222 -3.91 -2.88 12.74
C HIS A 222 -4.49 -4.05 11.96
N ARG A 223 -5.67 -3.88 11.34
CA ARG A 223 -6.33 -4.95 10.58
C ARG A 223 -5.45 -5.49 9.45
N TYR A 224 -4.56 -4.69 8.87
CA TYR A 224 -3.66 -5.13 7.80
C TYR A 224 -2.82 -6.34 8.25
N THR A 225 -2.05 -6.19 9.32
CA THR A 225 -1.20 -7.27 9.85
C THR A 225 -2.04 -8.44 10.34
N TRP A 226 -3.17 -8.18 11.00
CA TRP A 226 -4.05 -9.22 11.51
C TRP A 226 -4.66 -10.07 10.38
N ASP A 227 -5.09 -9.47 9.28
CA ASP A 227 -5.64 -10.17 8.11
C ASP A 227 -4.59 -11.05 7.44
N LEU A 228 -3.35 -10.55 7.31
CA LEU A 228 -2.24 -11.31 6.73
C LEU A 228 -1.83 -12.48 7.62
N ASP A 229 -1.69 -12.26 8.92
CA ASP A 229 -1.41 -13.32 9.89
C ASP A 229 -2.52 -14.37 9.88
N ALA A 230 -3.78 -13.96 9.91
CA ALA A 230 -4.93 -14.84 9.86
C ALA A 230 -4.96 -15.68 8.57
N ALA A 231 -4.75 -15.06 7.41
CA ALA A 231 -4.70 -15.76 6.12
C ALA A 231 -3.55 -16.78 6.07
N ARG A 232 -2.36 -16.38 6.53
CA ARG A 232 -1.17 -17.25 6.59
C ARG A 232 -1.43 -18.44 7.51
N LEU A 233 -1.86 -18.20 8.75
CA LEU A 233 -2.05 -19.23 9.78
C LEU A 233 -3.20 -20.18 9.45
N THR A 234 -4.24 -19.73 8.75
CA THR A 234 -5.33 -20.58 8.28
C THR A 234 -4.81 -21.71 7.39
N SER A 235 -3.81 -21.44 6.55
CA SER A 235 -3.20 -22.43 5.65
C SER A 235 -2.17 -23.36 6.32
N GLN A 236 -1.74 -23.05 7.54
CA GLN A 236 -0.65 -23.72 8.25
C GLN A 236 -1.13 -24.75 9.28
N GLY A 237 -0.32 -25.79 9.51
CA GLY A 237 -0.55 -26.81 10.55
C GLY A 237 -0.08 -26.36 11.95
N GLY A 238 -0.47 -27.11 12.98
CA GLY A 238 -0.25 -26.73 14.39
C GLY A 238 1.22 -26.47 14.77
N SER A 239 2.17 -27.21 14.21
CA SER A 239 3.60 -26.97 14.46
C SER A 239 4.08 -25.62 13.94
N ALA A 240 3.63 -25.21 12.74
CA ALA A 240 4.02 -23.93 12.16
C ALA A 240 3.34 -22.76 12.89
N ARG A 241 2.08 -22.94 13.31
CA ARG A 241 1.37 -21.97 14.16
C ARG A 241 2.07 -21.74 15.50
N HIS A 242 2.54 -22.80 16.13
CA HIS A 242 3.29 -22.70 17.40
C HIS A 242 4.64 -21.99 17.21
N GLN A 243 5.38 -22.31 16.14
CA GLN A 243 6.64 -21.61 15.82
C GLN A 243 6.41 -20.12 15.54
N TRP A 244 5.36 -19.77 14.79
CA TRP A 244 4.98 -18.37 14.58
C TRP A 244 4.68 -17.68 15.90
N TRP A 245 3.89 -18.29 16.77
CA TRP A 245 3.55 -17.72 18.06
C TRP A 245 4.78 -17.48 18.96
N GLU A 246 5.72 -18.42 19.02
CA GLU A 246 6.98 -18.23 19.76
C GLU A 246 7.85 -17.10 19.18
N SER A 247 7.72 -16.80 17.89
CA SER A 247 8.48 -15.72 17.25
C SER A 247 7.98 -14.30 17.58
N LEU A 248 6.79 -14.15 18.15
CA LEU A 248 6.15 -12.85 18.37
C LEU A 248 6.73 -12.02 19.52
N GLY A 249 7.59 -12.60 20.38
CA GLY A 249 8.19 -11.88 21.51
C GLY A 249 7.13 -11.25 22.43
N GLU A 250 7.13 -9.92 22.53
CA GLU A 250 6.18 -9.17 23.38
C GLU A 250 4.72 -9.23 22.89
N ALA A 251 4.47 -9.59 21.62
CA ALA A 251 3.13 -9.70 21.03
C ALA A 251 2.49 -11.10 21.24
N HIS A 252 2.94 -11.85 22.24
CA HIS A 252 2.51 -13.22 22.51
C HIS A 252 1.01 -13.35 22.85
N ASP A 253 0.46 -12.37 23.59
CA ASP A 253 -0.96 -12.37 23.98
C ASP A 253 -1.88 -12.15 22.77
N TYR A 254 -1.49 -11.27 21.85
CA TYR A 254 -2.12 -11.13 20.54
C TYR A 254 -2.11 -12.47 19.78
N GLY A 255 -0.94 -13.11 19.70
CA GLY A 255 -0.82 -14.37 18.97
C GLY A 255 -1.67 -15.49 19.57
N HIS A 256 -1.72 -15.59 20.90
CA HIS A 256 -2.61 -16.53 21.60
C HIS A 256 -4.07 -16.27 21.24
N MET A 257 -4.50 -15.00 21.18
CA MET A 257 -5.88 -14.66 20.81
C MET A 257 -6.19 -14.98 19.35
N MET A 258 -5.27 -14.68 18.42
CA MET A 258 -5.40 -15.03 17.00
C MET A 258 -5.59 -16.55 16.83
N LEU A 259 -4.77 -17.37 17.49
CA LEU A 259 -4.90 -18.83 17.47
C LEU A 259 -6.22 -19.30 18.09
N THR A 260 -6.66 -18.68 19.18
CA THR A 260 -7.95 -18.98 19.82
C THR A 260 -9.13 -18.73 18.87
N PHE A 261 -9.10 -17.64 18.10
CA PHE A 261 -10.13 -17.36 17.10
C PHE A 261 -10.12 -18.35 15.93
N LEU A 262 -8.93 -18.72 15.45
CA LEU A 262 -8.78 -19.75 14.41
C LEU A 262 -9.33 -21.11 14.86
N ASP A 263 -8.98 -21.53 16.08
CA ASP A 263 -9.37 -22.85 16.61
C ASP A 263 -10.85 -22.93 16.97
N SER A 264 -11.45 -21.82 17.40
CA SER A 264 -12.89 -21.73 17.68
C SER A 264 -13.75 -21.53 16.43
N GLY A 265 -13.14 -21.29 15.26
CA GLY A 265 -13.86 -21.07 14.00
C GLY A 265 -14.62 -19.73 13.96
N GLU A 266 -14.16 -18.74 14.72
CA GLU A 266 -14.76 -17.42 14.71
C GLU A 266 -14.58 -16.71 13.35
N PRO A 267 -15.50 -15.83 12.96
CA PRO A 267 -15.29 -14.94 11.83
C PRO A 267 -14.03 -14.09 12.05
N LEU A 268 -13.07 -14.23 11.13
CA LEU A 268 -11.81 -13.48 11.12
C LEU A 268 -12.04 -12.10 10.52
N GLU A 269 -12.75 -11.26 11.28
CA GLU A 269 -13.19 -9.94 10.83
C GLU A 269 -13.20 -8.94 11.99
N TRP A 270 -12.45 -7.85 11.84
CA TRP A 270 -12.13 -6.87 12.90
C TRP A 270 -11.94 -5.44 12.40
N ALA A 271 -12.20 -5.13 11.12
CA ALA A 271 -11.91 -3.80 10.55
C ALA A 271 -12.62 -2.64 11.28
N ALA A 272 -13.78 -2.90 11.88
CA ALA A 272 -14.52 -1.96 12.71
C ALA A 272 -13.70 -1.39 13.89
N TRP A 273 -12.71 -2.15 14.39
CA TRP A 273 -11.78 -1.67 15.43
C TRP A 273 -11.03 -0.41 15.01
N ASP A 274 -10.56 -0.36 13.76
CA ASP A 274 -9.83 0.79 13.26
C ASP A 274 -10.77 1.92 12.83
N TRP A 275 -11.87 1.59 12.14
CA TRP A 275 -12.74 2.62 11.56
C TRP A 275 -13.63 3.33 12.60
N LEU A 276 -14.03 2.67 13.69
CA LEU A 276 -14.71 3.38 14.78
C LEU A 276 -13.75 4.31 15.54
N ARG A 277 -12.50 3.89 15.75
CA ARG A 277 -11.46 4.74 16.35
C ARG A 277 -11.05 5.90 15.44
N LEU A 278 -11.11 5.72 14.12
CA LEU A 278 -10.96 6.82 13.16
C LEU A 278 -12.01 7.91 13.37
N ALA A 279 -13.28 7.54 13.54
CA ALA A 279 -14.34 8.50 13.82
C ALA A 279 -14.17 9.18 15.19
N ASP A 280 -13.75 8.44 16.21
CA ASP A 280 -13.48 8.99 17.55
C ASP A 280 -12.30 9.97 17.55
N LEU A 281 -11.20 9.64 16.87
CA LEU A 281 -10.05 10.53 16.71
C LEU A 281 -10.38 11.77 15.88
N ALA A 282 -11.22 11.66 14.86
CA ALA A 282 -11.68 12.83 14.10
C ALA A 282 -12.46 13.81 15.00
N TYR A 283 -13.33 13.28 15.86
CA TYR A 283 -14.03 14.09 16.85
C TYR A 283 -13.08 14.68 17.89
N ALA A 284 -12.11 13.90 18.37
CA ALA A 284 -11.08 14.36 19.31
C ALA A 284 -10.27 15.53 18.72
N GLY A 285 -9.91 15.45 17.44
CA GLY A 285 -9.26 16.53 16.71
C GLY A 285 -10.09 17.79 16.57
N TRP A 286 -11.40 17.65 16.36
CA TRP A 286 -12.31 18.79 16.36
C TRP A 286 -12.41 19.43 17.74
N ASN A 287 -12.51 18.60 18.79
CA ASN A 287 -12.59 19.03 20.18
C ASN A 287 -11.30 19.77 20.63
N ALA A 288 -10.14 19.26 20.24
CA ALA A 288 -8.85 19.90 20.47
C ALA A 288 -8.61 21.17 19.60
N GLY A 289 -9.53 21.47 18.67
CA GLY A 289 -9.39 22.61 17.74
C GLY A 289 -8.29 22.41 16.68
N TRP A 290 -7.84 21.18 16.47
CA TRP A 290 -6.83 20.84 15.45
C TRP A 290 -7.46 20.61 14.07
N LEU A 291 -8.70 20.13 14.04
CA LEU A 291 -9.51 19.98 12.83
C LEU A 291 -10.69 20.95 12.90
N ASP A 292 -11.09 21.49 11.75
CA ASP A 292 -12.39 22.15 11.65
C ASP A 292 -13.53 21.13 11.54
N ALA A 293 -14.78 21.61 11.66
CA ALA A 293 -15.95 20.75 11.62
C ALA A 293 -16.06 19.96 10.29
N GLN A 294 -15.77 20.60 9.16
CA GLN A 294 -15.90 19.98 7.84
C GLN A 294 -14.86 18.88 7.64
N GLU A 295 -13.62 19.12 8.08
CA GLU A 295 -12.52 18.17 8.01
C GLU A 295 -12.77 16.96 8.92
N ALA A 296 -13.18 17.20 10.17
CA ALA A 296 -13.51 16.15 11.12
C ALA A 296 -14.69 15.29 10.64
N GLU A 297 -15.76 15.93 10.14
CA GLU A 297 -16.91 15.25 9.53
C GLU A 297 -16.50 14.43 8.31
N ALA A 298 -15.59 14.92 7.46
CA ALA A 298 -15.14 14.19 6.29
C ALA A 298 -14.37 12.91 6.66
N PHE A 299 -13.51 12.94 7.69
CA PHE A 299 -12.85 11.74 8.20
C PHE A 299 -13.85 10.77 8.85
N ALA A 300 -14.74 11.25 9.71
CA ALA A 300 -15.78 10.39 10.30
C ALA A 300 -16.69 9.78 9.22
N ALA A 301 -17.03 10.53 8.17
CA ALA A 301 -17.85 10.05 7.06
C ALA A 301 -17.09 9.03 6.21
N HIS A 302 -15.77 9.16 6.10
CA HIS A 302 -14.94 8.13 5.49
C HIS A 302 -15.01 6.81 6.27
N ALA A 303 -14.89 6.83 7.60
CA ALA A 303 -15.13 5.63 8.42
C ALA A 303 -16.52 5.03 8.18
N GLY A 304 -17.55 5.88 8.14
CA GLY A 304 -18.92 5.45 7.83
C GLY A 304 -19.04 4.77 6.46
N ASP A 305 -18.46 5.35 5.40
CA ASP A 305 -18.46 4.76 4.05
C ASP A 305 -17.75 3.39 4.03
N LEU A 306 -16.64 3.24 4.75
CA LEU A 306 -15.93 1.96 4.87
C LEU A 306 -16.77 0.90 5.61
N LEU A 307 -17.36 1.28 6.75
CA LEU A 307 -18.24 0.39 7.53
C LEU A 307 -19.45 -0.06 6.71
N MET A 308 -20.11 0.85 6.02
CA MET A 308 -21.29 0.56 5.17
C MET A 308 -20.97 -0.35 3.97
N ARG A 309 -19.72 -0.37 3.49
CA ARG A 309 -19.28 -1.28 2.43
C ARG A 309 -18.94 -2.68 2.94
N ARG A 310 -18.44 -2.80 4.17
CA ARG A 310 -17.97 -4.08 4.74
C ARG A 310 -19.05 -4.80 5.53
N TYR A 311 -19.90 -4.07 6.24
CA TYR A 311 -20.85 -4.62 7.21
C TYR A 311 -22.29 -4.36 6.80
N ARG A 312 -23.15 -5.34 7.12
CA ARG A 312 -24.58 -5.27 6.82
C ARG A 312 -25.37 -4.42 7.82
N ASP A 313 -24.99 -4.46 9.09
CA ASP A 313 -25.73 -3.81 10.18
C ASP A 313 -24.81 -3.50 11.39
N TRP A 314 -25.35 -2.77 12.36
CA TRP A 314 -24.64 -2.40 13.59
C TRP A 314 -24.22 -3.59 14.45
N THR A 315 -24.95 -4.71 14.40
CA THR A 315 -24.58 -5.91 15.17
C THR A 315 -23.31 -6.54 14.61
N ALA A 316 -23.17 -6.56 13.28
CA ALA A 316 -21.94 -7.02 12.62
C ALA A 316 -20.75 -6.11 12.96
N VAL A 317 -20.95 -4.79 12.96
CA VAL A 317 -19.94 -3.80 13.37
C VAL A 317 -19.50 -4.04 14.82
N ALA A 318 -20.44 -4.12 15.76
CA ALA A 318 -20.17 -4.35 17.17
C ALA A 318 -19.36 -5.63 17.42
N LYS A 319 -19.74 -6.73 16.77
CA LYS A 319 -19.04 -8.02 16.90
C LYS A 319 -17.62 -7.96 16.33
N ALA A 320 -17.44 -7.28 15.19
CA ALA A 320 -16.12 -7.08 14.60
C ALA A 320 -15.22 -6.22 15.48
N TYR A 321 -15.74 -5.12 16.03
CA TYR A 321 -15.02 -4.29 16.98
C TYR A 321 -14.60 -5.10 18.22
N GLN A 322 -15.50 -5.89 18.80
CA GLN A 322 -15.18 -6.69 20.00
C GLN A 322 -14.04 -7.68 19.75
N ARG A 323 -13.99 -8.30 18.55
CA ARG A 323 -12.88 -9.18 18.16
C ARG A 323 -11.58 -8.40 17.98
N GLY A 324 -11.60 -7.26 17.28
CA GLY A 324 -10.42 -6.41 17.13
C GLY A 324 -9.90 -5.89 18.47
N ARG A 325 -10.80 -5.50 19.38
CA ARG A 325 -10.46 -5.15 20.77
C ARG A 325 -9.77 -6.30 21.49
N SER A 326 -10.27 -7.53 21.31
CA SER A 326 -9.68 -8.71 21.93
C SER A 326 -8.27 -8.99 21.41
N LEU A 327 -8.03 -8.80 20.10
CA LEU A 327 -6.69 -8.92 19.51
C LEU A 327 -5.75 -7.84 20.04
N PHE A 328 -6.21 -6.59 20.08
CA PHE A 328 -5.41 -5.46 20.54
C PHE A 328 -5.03 -5.57 22.02
N GLU A 329 -5.97 -5.97 22.87
CA GLU A 329 -5.76 -6.13 24.31
C GLU A 329 -5.13 -7.48 24.69
N GLY A 330 -5.02 -8.42 23.74
CA GLY A 330 -4.49 -9.77 24.00
C GLY A 330 -5.40 -10.65 24.89
N ALA A 331 -6.68 -10.30 25.04
CA ALA A 331 -7.62 -10.97 25.94
C ALA A 331 -9.00 -11.14 25.31
N ASP A 332 -9.67 -12.27 25.50
CA ASP A 332 -10.98 -12.52 24.91
C ASP A 332 -12.05 -11.65 25.59
N ARG A 333 -12.54 -10.64 24.88
CA ARG A 333 -13.59 -9.72 25.35
C ARG A 333 -14.98 -10.10 24.87
N ARG A 334 -15.18 -11.21 24.16
CA ARG A 334 -16.50 -11.56 23.61
C ARG A 334 -17.54 -11.85 24.68
N ALA A 335 -17.11 -12.33 25.85
CA ALA A 335 -18.02 -12.57 26.98
C ALA A 335 -18.68 -11.27 27.50
N ASP A 336 -18.03 -10.13 27.30
CA ASP A 336 -18.51 -8.81 27.73
C ASP A 336 -19.50 -8.18 26.72
N PHE A 337 -19.80 -8.84 25.61
CA PHE A 337 -20.56 -8.24 24.49
C PHE A 337 -21.90 -7.63 24.92
N ALA A 338 -22.69 -8.33 25.74
CA ALA A 338 -23.98 -7.81 26.18
C ALA A 338 -23.82 -6.53 27.03
N ARG A 339 -22.84 -6.52 27.94
CA ARG A 339 -22.53 -5.36 28.78
C ARG A 339 -22.10 -4.15 27.93
N ASP A 340 -21.23 -4.39 26.96
CA ASP A 340 -20.61 -3.31 26.18
C ASP A 340 -21.56 -2.75 25.10
N TRP A 341 -22.53 -3.55 24.59
CA TRP A 341 -23.28 -3.20 23.38
C TRP A 341 -24.80 -3.16 23.53
N ASP A 342 -25.40 -3.76 24.57
CA ASP A 342 -26.86 -3.88 24.64
C ASP A 342 -27.57 -2.50 24.67
N VAL A 343 -26.96 -1.48 25.28
CA VAL A 343 -27.51 -0.11 25.26
C VAL A 343 -27.64 0.40 23.83
N LEU A 344 -26.58 0.31 23.03
CA LEU A 344 -26.60 0.79 21.65
C LEU A 344 -27.47 -0.10 20.75
N LEU A 345 -27.47 -1.42 20.94
CA LEU A 345 -28.19 -2.34 20.04
C LEU A 345 -29.67 -2.52 20.39
N ARG A 346 -30.07 -2.29 21.64
CA ARG A 346 -31.42 -2.63 22.12
C ARG A 346 -32.20 -1.47 22.71
N SER A 347 -31.55 -0.41 23.19
CA SER A 347 -32.28 0.72 23.78
C SER A 347 -33.16 1.38 22.73
N ARG A 348 -34.41 1.68 23.10
CA ARG A 348 -35.32 2.45 22.23
C ARG A 348 -34.86 3.89 22.05
N SER A 349 -34.09 4.45 23.00
CA SER A 349 -33.48 5.77 22.89
C SER A 349 -32.09 5.76 22.25
N SER A 350 -31.60 4.61 21.77
CA SER A 350 -30.26 4.48 21.21
C SER A 350 -30.04 5.35 19.96
N PRO A 351 -28.84 5.95 19.78
CA PRO A 351 -28.47 6.58 18.52
C PRO A 351 -28.36 5.58 17.35
N TRP A 352 -28.31 4.27 17.60
CA TRP A 352 -28.24 3.23 16.57
C TRP A 352 -29.60 2.65 16.16
N GLN A 353 -30.70 3.24 16.61
CA GLN A 353 -32.04 2.96 16.08
C GLN A 353 -32.14 3.28 14.57
N MET A 354 -31.30 4.21 14.08
CA MET A 354 -31.10 4.41 12.65
C MET A 354 -30.31 3.25 12.06
N PRO A 355 -30.74 2.61 10.95
CA PRO A 355 -29.99 1.53 10.34
C PRO A 355 -28.66 2.02 9.75
N LEU A 356 -27.63 1.18 9.77
CA LEU A 356 -26.28 1.51 9.29
C LEU A 356 -26.29 2.05 7.84
N GLU A 357 -27.12 1.48 6.97
CA GLU A 357 -27.24 1.90 5.57
C GLU A 357 -27.75 3.34 5.39
N ALA A 358 -28.44 3.89 6.40
CA ALA A 358 -28.96 5.26 6.40
C ALA A 358 -28.03 6.26 7.11
N LEU A 359 -26.87 5.82 7.62
CA LEU A 359 -25.93 6.66 8.35
C LEU A 359 -25.44 7.86 7.53
N LEU A 360 -25.16 7.64 6.25
CA LEU A 360 -24.68 8.65 5.32
C LEU A 360 -25.59 8.72 4.10
N ASN A 361 -25.85 9.93 3.62
CA ASN A 361 -26.45 10.15 2.29
C ASN A 361 -25.39 10.11 1.17
N ASP A 362 -25.82 10.09 -0.09
CA ASP A 362 -24.90 10.04 -1.25
C ASP A 362 -23.95 11.22 -1.32
N THR A 363 -24.43 12.43 -0.97
CA THR A 363 -23.61 13.65 -0.99
C THR A 363 -22.49 13.56 0.05
N GLN A 364 -22.80 13.18 1.30
CA GLN A 364 -21.79 13.00 2.35
C GLN A 364 -20.76 11.94 1.97
N ARG A 365 -21.20 10.81 1.40
CA ARG A 365 -20.29 9.78 0.88
C ARG A 365 -19.36 10.38 -0.15
N GLU A 366 -19.87 11.01 -1.20
CA GLU A 366 -19.03 11.53 -2.28
C GLU A 366 -18.08 12.64 -1.80
N THR A 367 -18.55 13.56 -0.94
CA THR A 367 -17.69 14.58 -0.33
C THR A 367 -16.57 13.96 0.49
N SER A 368 -16.84 12.98 1.35
CA SER A 368 -15.78 12.30 2.13
C SER A 368 -14.76 11.62 1.22
N ARG A 369 -15.22 10.95 0.16
CA ARG A 369 -14.35 10.28 -0.82
C ARG A 369 -13.45 11.28 -1.57
N GLN A 370 -14.00 12.43 -1.94
CA GLN A 370 -13.24 13.52 -2.57
C GLN A 370 -12.21 14.11 -1.61
N THR A 371 -12.55 14.33 -0.34
CA THR A 371 -11.61 14.82 0.67
C THR A 371 -10.45 13.85 0.88
N ILE A 372 -10.72 12.55 1.01
CA ILE A 372 -9.66 11.54 1.18
C ILE A 372 -8.78 11.42 -0.06
N ARG A 373 -9.35 11.51 -1.26
CA ARG A 373 -8.56 11.60 -2.50
C ARG A 373 -7.75 12.90 -2.55
N GLY A 374 -8.28 14.01 -2.04
CA GLY A 374 -7.57 15.29 -1.91
C GLY A 374 -6.33 15.17 -1.02
N TRP A 375 -6.45 14.47 0.12
CA TRP A 375 -5.30 14.15 0.97
C TRP A 375 -4.23 13.30 0.28
N ARG A 376 -4.63 12.49 -0.70
CA ARG A 376 -3.78 11.58 -1.48
C ARG A 376 -3.55 12.06 -2.92
N ALA A 377 -3.84 13.32 -3.20
CA ALA A 377 -3.69 13.93 -4.53
C ALA A 377 -2.22 14.10 -4.96
N PRO A 378 -1.28 14.48 -4.06
CA PRO A 378 0.13 14.55 -4.43
C PRO A 378 0.64 13.21 -4.98
N ALA A 379 1.51 13.29 -6.00
CA ALA A 379 2.05 12.09 -6.63
C ALA A 379 2.92 11.28 -5.65
N TRP A 380 3.49 11.93 -4.63
CA TRP A 380 4.21 11.23 -3.57
C TRP A 380 3.40 10.16 -2.83
N HIS A 381 2.07 10.27 -2.75
CA HIS A 381 1.24 9.23 -2.14
C HIS A 381 1.24 7.93 -2.96
N TRP A 382 1.50 8.01 -4.27
CA TRP A 382 1.74 6.81 -5.09
C TRP A 382 3.07 6.16 -4.72
N VAL A 383 4.13 6.96 -4.53
CA VAL A 383 5.44 6.47 -4.10
C VAL A 383 5.33 5.76 -2.75
N LEU A 384 4.66 6.40 -1.77
CA LEU A 384 4.39 5.81 -0.46
C LEU A 384 3.61 4.49 -0.56
N ALA A 385 2.51 4.47 -1.31
CA ALA A 385 1.67 3.27 -1.43
C ALA A 385 2.40 2.09 -2.09
N LEU A 386 3.25 2.36 -3.09
CA LEU A 386 4.03 1.32 -3.77
C LEU A 386 5.19 0.83 -2.89
N ALA A 387 5.97 1.74 -2.30
CA ALA A 387 7.11 1.40 -1.44
C ALA A 387 6.66 0.65 -0.17
N ALA A 388 5.48 0.99 0.36
CA ALA A 388 4.95 0.34 1.55
C ALA A 388 4.57 -1.13 1.39
N MET A 389 4.59 -1.67 0.17
CA MET A 389 4.44 -3.10 -0.03
C MET A 389 5.59 -3.91 0.54
N ARG A 390 6.81 -3.35 0.55
CA ARG A 390 7.98 -3.94 1.20
C ARG A 390 8.14 -3.47 2.63
N GLU A 391 7.81 -2.20 2.88
CA GLU A 391 7.91 -1.57 4.20
C GLU A 391 6.57 -0.98 4.65
N PRO A 392 5.64 -1.80 5.22
CA PRO A 392 4.29 -1.37 5.56
C PRO A 392 4.21 -0.09 6.42
N ASP A 393 5.20 0.12 7.29
CA ASP A 393 5.29 1.29 8.17
C ASP A 393 5.39 2.63 7.41
N LEU A 394 5.83 2.62 6.14
CA LEU A 394 5.87 3.81 5.30
C LEU A 394 4.49 4.45 5.11
N LEU A 395 3.41 3.67 5.14
CA LEU A 395 2.05 4.21 5.00
C LEU A 395 1.62 5.06 6.20
N TYR A 396 2.32 5.01 7.34
CA TYR A 396 2.10 5.97 8.42
C TYR A 396 2.50 7.41 8.02
N ARG A 397 3.38 7.57 7.02
CA ARG A 397 3.86 8.88 6.55
C ARG A 397 2.88 9.58 5.59
N GLN A 398 1.67 9.06 5.42
CA GLN A 398 0.65 9.67 4.57
C GLN A 398 0.18 11.04 5.11
N GLY A 399 -0.11 11.97 4.20
CA GLY A 399 -0.71 13.25 4.54
C GLY A 399 0.34 14.34 4.59
N ILE A 400 0.66 14.84 5.79
CA ILE A 400 1.62 15.94 5.95
C ILE A 400 3.04 15.39 6.03
N ASP A 401 3.88 15.89 5.13
CA ASP A 401 5.27 15.48 4.98
C ASP A 401 6.07 15.74 6.26
N ARG A 402 6.93 14.79 6.62
CA ARG A 402 7.78 14.86 7.81
C ARG A 402 9.24 14.78 7.37
N PRO A 403 10.11 15.69 7.82
CA PRO A 403 11.52 15.58 7.50
C PRO A 403 12.12 14.31 8.15
N PRO A 404 12.98 13.58 7.43
CA PRO A 404 13.62 12.39 7.96
C PRO A 404 14.56 12.75 9.12
N ASP A 405 14.59 11.90 10.14
CA ASP A 405 15.57 12.05 11.23
C ASP A 405 16.99 11.71 10.77
N SER A 406 17.98 11.83 11.67
CA SER A 406 19.38 11.58 11.31
C SER A 406 19.66 10.11 11.03
N GLN A 407 18.99 9.19 11.74
CA GLN A 407 19.19 7.75 11.56
C GLN A 407 18.65 7.33 10.18
N GLN A 408 17.44 7.75 9.85
CA GLN A 408 16.81 7.50 8.55
C GLN A 408 17.67 8.04 7.40
N ARG A 409 18.21 9.26 7.55
CA ARG A 409 19.12 9.85 6.55
C ARG A 409 20.37 9.01 6.33
N ASP A 410 21.00 8.53 7.39
CA ASP A 410 22.23 7.76 7.30
C ASP A 410 22.01 6.35 6.74
N GLU A 411 20.88 5.71 7.10
CA GLU A 411 20.45 4.44 6.53
C GLU A 411 20.14 4.58 5.03
N ALA A 412 19.43 5.64 4.65
CA ALA A 412 19.11 5.91 3.26
C ALA A 412 20.35 6.16 2.41
N ARG A 413 21.29 7.00 2.89
CA ARG A 413 22.58 7.22 2.21
C ARG A 413 23.38 5.94 2.04
N ARG A 414 23.39 5.08 3.06
CA ARG A 414 24.10 3.79 3.01
C ARG A 414 23.49 2.89 1.96
N TYR A 415 22.16 2.77 1.91
CA TYR A 415 21.47 1.98 0.91
C TYR A 415 21.74 2.49 -0.51
N LEU A 416 21.58 3.80 -0.75
CA LEU A 416 21.79 4.40 -2.07
C LEU A 416 23.21 4.15 -2.58
N ARG A 417 24.23 4.33 -1.73
CA ARG A 417 25.63 4.12 -2.12
C ARG A 417 25.99 2.64 -2.23
N ASP A 418 25.71 1.86 -1.19
CA ASP A 418 26.25 0.49 -1.08
C ASP A 418 25.42 -0.53 -1.88
N THR A 419 24.14 -0.25 -2.18
CA THR A 419 23.25 -1.14 -2.93
C THR A 419 23.00 -0.68 -4.37
N LEU A 420 22.86 0.63 -4.60
CA LEU A 420 22.51 1.17 -5.93
C LEU A 420 23.65 1.91 -6.63
N GLY A 421 24.80 2.14 -5.97
CA GLY A 421 25.88 2.96 -6.54
C GLY A 421 25.48 4.42 -6.79
N LEU A 422 24.36 4.89 -6.21
CA LEU A 422 23.84 6.23 -6.45
C LEU A 422 24.54 7.26 -5.56
N GLU A 423 25.34 8.12 -6.18
CA GLU A 423 25.90 9.30 -5.53
C GLU A 423 24.99 10.53 -5.73
N PRO A 424 24.84 11.43 -4.73
CA PRO A 424 24.05 12.66 -4.88
C PRO A 424 24.48 13.55 -6.06
N ALA A 425 25.75 13.48 -6.46
CA ALA A 425 26.29 14.24 -7.59
C ALA A 425 25.65 13.87 -8.95
N MET A 426 25.06 12.68 -9.07
CA MET A 426 24.31 12.27 -10.27
C MET A 426 22.97 12.99 -10.41
N GLY A 427 22.46 13.58 -9.32
CA GLY A 427 21.14 14.18 -9.26
C GLY A 427 20.03 13.22 -9.69
N THR A 428 18.92 13.76 -10.19
CA THR A 428 17.78 12.96 -10.69
C THR A 428 18.06 12.23 -12.00
N ALA A 429 19.15 12.54 -12.71
CA ALA A 429 19.57 11.79 -13.90
C ALA A 429 20.02 10.36 -13.56
N GLY A 430 20.66 10.16 -12.40
CA GLY A 430 20.98 8.82 -11.89
C GLY A 430 19.74 8.00 -11.53
N LEU A 431 18.67 8.65 -11.09
CA LEU A 431 17.39 7.96 -10.87
C LEU A 431 16.75 7.56 -12.20
N ALA A 432 16.78 8.43 -13.20
CA ALA A 432 16.22 8.13 -14.52
C ALA A 432 16.84 6.88 -15.18
N SER A 433 18.11 6.55 -14.91
CA SER A 433 18.75 5.33 -15.45
C SER A 433 18.26 4.02 -14.81
N LEU A 434 17.70 4.11 -13.59
CA LEU A 434 17.07 2.98 -12.88
C LEU A 434 15.63 2.71 -13.32
N TRP A 435 15.09 3.52 -14.24
CA TRP A 435 13.87 3.21 -14.96
C TRP A 435 14.20 2.32 -16.17
N LEU A 436 13.75 1.07 -16.16
CA LEU A 436 14.21 -0.02 -17.05
C LEU A 436 13.14 -0.51 -18.06
N PRO A 437 12.67 0.33 -19.01
CA PRO A 437 11.61 -0.06 -19.94
C PRO A 437 12.01 -1.22 -20.88
N GLY A 438 13.30 -1.43 -21.15
CA GLY A 438 13.78 -2.61 -21.89
C GLY A 438 13.51 -3.93 -21.17
N GLN A 439 13.65 -3.94 -19.84
CA GLN A 439 13.33 -5.11 -19.00
C GLN A 439 11.83 -5.42 -19.06
N VAL A 440 11.00 -4.37 -18.97
CA VAL A 440 9.54 -4.47 -19.06
C VAL A 440 9.11 -5.05 -20.41
N HIS A 441 9.65 -4.54 -21.51
CA HIS A 441 9.39 -5.09 -22.84
C HIS A 441 9.79 -6.56 -22.95
N HIS A 442 10.99 -6.90 -22.48
CA HIS A 442 11.48 -8.27 -22.48
C HIS A 442 10.53 -9.23 -21.74
N LEU A 443 10.11 -8.87 -20.52
CA LEU A 443 9.18 -9.68 -19.73
C LEU A 443 7.80 -9.81 -20.40
N ASN A 444 7.26 -8.71 -20.91
CA ASN A 444 5.97 -8.71 -21.61
C ASN A 444 6.01 -9.61 -22.85
N GLN A 445 7.10 -9.56 -23.59
CA GLN A 445 7.30 -10.38 -24.78
C GLN A 445 7.48 -11.87 -24.42
N LEU A 446 8.26 -12.19 -23.38
CA LEU A 446 8.35 -13.58 -22.88
C LEU A 446 7.00 -14.12 -22.43
N ALA A 447 6.19 -13.32 -21.74
CA ALA A 447 4.84 -13.72 -21.32
C ALA A 447 3.95 -14.05 -22.53
N ALA A 448 3.95 -13.18 -23.55
CA ALA A 448 3.21 -13.37 -24.79
C ALA A 448 3.65 -14.64 -25.53
N ASP A 449 4.96 -14.87 -25.67
CA ASP A 449 5.49 -16.05 -26.34
C ASP A 449 5.24 -17.33 -25.52
N ALA A 450 5.31 -17.26 -24.19
CA ALA A 450 4.99 -18.37 -23.29
C ALA A 450 3.53 -18.83 -23.45
N ALA A 451 2.59 -17.90 -23.56
CA ALA A 451 1.16 -18.20 -23.75
C ALA A 451 0.87 -18.91 -25.08
N HIS A 452 1.69 -18.68 -26.10
CA HIS A 452 1.56 -19.29 -27.43
C HIS A 452 2.50 -20.48 -27.67
N GLY A 453 3.30 -20.87 -26.69
CA GLY A 453 4.29 -21.94 -26.84
C GLY A 453 5.41 -21.61 -27.83
N ALA A 454 5.74 -20.32 -27.98
CA ALA A 454 6.74 -19.80 -28.90
C ALA A 454 8.10 -19.50 -28.25
N LEU A 455 8.28 -19.83 -26.96
CA LEU A 455 9.55 -19.65 -26.25
C LEU A 455 10.69 -20.50 -26.85
N PRO A 456 11.95 -20.03 -26.77
CA PRO A 456 13.10 -20.81 -27.24
C PRO A 456 13.25 -22.17 -26.54
N ALA A 457 13.84 -23.12 -27.28
CA ALA A 457 14.14 -24.46 -26.77
C ALA A 457 15.11 -24.42 -25.58
N ALA A 458 14.94 -25.31 -24.60
CA ALA A 458 15.79 -25.37 -23.40
C ALA A 458 17.21 -25.89 -23.68
N LYS A 459 17.41 -26.58 -24.80
CA LYS A 459 18.70 -27.11 -25.25
C LYS A 459 19.31 -26.17 -26.27
N THR A 460 20.53 -25.74 -26.03
CA THR A 460 21.35 -24.92 -26.93
C THR A 460 22.58 -25.71 -27.38
N PRO A 461 23.36 -25.20 -28.35
CA PRO A 461 24.67 -25.77 -28.67
C PRO A 461 25.68 -25.75 -27.51
N PHE A 462 25.46 -24.88 -26.51
CA PHE A 462 26.40 -24.66 -25.39
C PHE A 462 26.02 -25.44 -24.13
N GLY A 463 24.76 -25.88 -24.02
CA GLY A 463 24.29 -26.57 -22.82
C GLY A 463 22.77 -26.73 -22.75
N HIS A 464 22.30 -26.99 -21.54
CA HIS A 464 20.88 -27.06 -21.23
C HIS A 464 20.57 -26.08 -20.10
N ALA A 465 19.52 -25.29 -20.26
CA ALA A 465 19.03 -24.44 -19.21
C ALA A 465 18.53 -25.27 -18.01
N MET A 466 18.69 -24.72 -16.81
CA MET A 466 18.26 -25.38 -15.58
C MET A 466 16.73 -25.63 -15.60
N PRO A 467 16.25 -26.84 -15.24
CA PRO A 467 14.83 -27.16 -15.30
C PRO A 467 13.94 -26.20 -14.50
N GLU A 468 14.44 -25.69 -13.38
CA GLU A 468 13.74 -24.71 -12.56
C GLU A 468 13.56 -23.36 -13.25
N ALA A 469 14.64 -22.83 -13.82
CA ALA A 469 14.60 -21.60 -14.61
C ALA A 469 13.64 -21.71 -15.82
N ILE A 470 13.56 -22.88 -16.44
CA ILE A 470 12.59 -23.16 -17.51
C ILE A 470 11.15 -23.18 -16.98
N ARG A 471 10.89 -23.74 -15.79
CA ARG A 471 9.57 -23.69 -15.17
C ARG A 471 9.15 -22.25 -14.90
N LEU A 472 10.05 -21.44 -14.35
CA LEU A 472 9.83 -20.01 -14.06
C LEU A 472 9.48 -19.23 -15.34
N ARG A 473 10.35 -19.32 -16.35
CA ARG A 473 10.15 -18.71 -17.67
C ARG A 473 8.83 -19.11 -18.33
N ASN A 474 8.50 -20.40 -18.33
CA ASN A 474 7.25 -20.89 -18.91
C ASN A 474 6.02 -20.47 -18.09
N GLY A 475 6.21 -20.18 -16.80
CA GLY A 475 5.17 -19.67 -15.89
C GLY A 475 4.70 -18.26 -16.23
N LEU A 476 5.52 -17.46 -16.91
CA LEU A 476 5.21 -16.09 -17.34
C LEU A 476 3.95 -15.99 -18.22
N LYS A 477 3.50 -17.09 -18.84
CA LYS A 477 2.24 -17.14 -19.60
C LYS A 477 1.01 -16.65 -18.80
N HIS A 478 1.05 -16.74 -17.47
CA HIS A 478 -0.04 -16.26 -16.62
C HIS A 478 -0.09 -14.73 -16.53
N CYS A 479 0.98 -14.04 -16.91
CA CYS A 479 1.09 -12.59 -16.92
C CYS A 479 0.68 -11.95 -18.25
N THR A 480 0.31 -12.71 -19.28
CA THR A 480 0.11 -12.21 -20.66
C THR A 480 -0.87 -11.04 -20.80
N ARG A 481 -1.80 -10.87 -19.86
CA ARG A 481 -2.80 -9.79 -19.84
C ARG A 481 -2.38 -8.57 -19.02
N HIS A 482 -1.23 -8.61 -18.39
CA HIS A 482 -0.78 -7.67 -17.38
C HIS A 482 0.56 -7.08 -17.79
N ALA A 483 0.63 -5.77 -17.99
CA ALA A 483 1.91 -5.10 -18.25
C ALA A 483 2.87 -5.31 -17.06
N ALA A 484 4.14 -5.65 -17.36
CA ALA A 484 5.21 -5.80 -16.38
C ALA A 484 5.67 -4.48 -15.75
N THR A 485 5.09 -3.34 -16.15
CA THR A 485 5.50 -2.02 -15.64
C THR A 485 5.53 -1.95 -14.12
N ILE A 486 4.55 -2.56 -13.45
CA ILE A 486 4.43 -2.55 -11.99
C ILE A 486 5.61 -3.25 -11.30
N PHE A 487 6.17 -4.30 -11.90
CA PHE A 487 7.34 -5.03 -11.37
C PHE A 487 8.58 -4.13 -11.27
N MET A 488 8.75 -3.23 -12.24
CA MET A 488 9.81 -2.21 -12.23
C MET A 488 9.43 -1.01 -11.34
N ALA A 489 8.17 -0.56 -11.45
CA ALA A 489 7.67 0.63 -10.76
C ALA A 489 7.70 0.50 -9.23
N GLU A 490 7.49 -0.70 -8.70
CA GLU A 490 7.63 -1.00 -7.27
C GLU A 490 9.03 -0.62 -6.76
N LYS A 491 10.08 -1.18 -7.37
CA LYS A 491 11.47 -0.90 -6.97
C LYS A 491 11.82 0.56 -7.16
N TYR A 492 11.38 1.13 -8.28
CA TYR A 492 11.59 2.54 -8.57
C TYR A 492 10.97 3.46 -7.51
N ALA A 493 9.76 3.15 -7.04
CA ALA A 493 9.12 3.90 -5.96
C ALA A 493 9.92 3.82 -4.66
N PHE A 494 10.44 2.64 -4.33
CA PHE A 494 11.34 2.49 -3.18
C PHE A 494 12.61 3.35 -3.32
N TYR A 495 13.23 3.38 -4.51
CA TYR A 495 14.41 4.21 -4.75
C TYR A 495 14.12 5.70 -4.60
N LEU A 496 12.96 6.17 -5.09
CA LEU A 496 12.52 7.55 -4.85
C LEU A 496 12.37 7.85 -3.35
N MET A 497 11.80 6.92 -2.58
CA MET A 497 11.67 7.06 -1.12
C MET A 497 13.05 7.21 -0.45
N MET A 498 14.01 6.36 -0.81
CA MET A 498 15.36 6.43 -0.26
C MET A 498 16.09 7.73 -0.62
N CYS A 499 15.90 8.24 -1.84
CA CYS A 499 16.42 9.56 -2.22
C CYS A 499 15.77 10.72 -1.46
N ALA A 500 14.48 10.64 -1.13
CA ALA A 500 13.84 11.64 -0.28
C ALA A 500 14.35 11.55 1.17
N ASP A 501 14.48 10.33 1.70
CA ASP A 501 14.90 10.08 3.08
C ASP A 501 16.37 10.46 3.31
N SER A 502 17.24 10.42 2.30
CA SER A 502 18.64 10.87 2.42
C SER A 502 18.76 12.38 2.64
N GLY A 503 17.79 13.15 2.12
CA GLY A 503 17.78 14.61 2.11
C GLY A 503 18.81 15.25 1.18
N ASP A 504 19.48 14.47 0.33
CA ASP A 504 20.56 14.95 -0.56
C ASP A 504 20.06 15.35 -1.96
N TYR A 505 18.80 15.06 -2.30
CA TYR A 505 18.18 15.33 -3.59
C TYR A 505 17.15 16.48 -3.51
N ASP A 506 16.97 17.24 -4.60
CA ASP A 506 15.93 18.28 -4.65
C ASP A 506 14.53 17.65 -4.65
N ARG A 507 13.77 17.97 -3.59
CA ARG A 507 12.40 17.48 -3.40
C ARG A 507 11.48 17.79 -4.59
N ARG A 508 11.66 18.91 -5.29
CA ARG A 508 10.83 19.27 -6.45
C ARG A 508 11.11 18.39 -7.66
N GLU A 509 12.36 18.00 -7.86
CA GLU A 509 12.73 17.08 -8.93
C GLU A 509 12.20 15.67 -8.64
N LEU A 510 12.29 15.22 -7.39
CA LEU A 510 11.70 13.95 -6.95
C LEU A 510 10.17 13.92 -7.15
N GLU A 511 9.47 15.02 -6.84
CA GLU A 511 8.02 15.12 -7.09
C GLU A 511 7.69 15.05 -8.59
N THR A 512 8.57 15.58 -9.46
CA THR A 512 8.41 15.44 -10.92
C THR A 512 8.54 13.99 -11.36
N LEU A 513 9.50 13.23 -10.81
CA LEU A 513 9.63 11.79 -11.07
C LEU A 513 8.45 10.99 -10.51
N ALA A 514 7.92 11.37 -9.34
CA ALA A 514 6.71 10.77 -8.78
C ALA A 514 5.49 11.02 -9.68
N GLU A 515 5.36 12.22 -10.25
CA GLU A 515 4.31 12.54 -11.22
C GLU A 515 4.43 11.70 -12.50
N SER A 516 5.65 11.54 -13.02
CA SER A 516 5.93 10.63 -14.14
C SER A 516 5.55 9.18 -13.82
N LEU A 517 5.92 8.68 -12.63
CA LEU A 517 5.55 7.35 -12.16
C LEU A 517 4.03 7.16 -12.12
N ARG A 518 3.31 8.11 -11.50
CA ARG A 518 1.84 8.14 -11.45
C ARG A 518 1.23 8.13 -12.86
N GLY A 519 1.74 8.97 -13.75
CA GLY A 519 1.27 9.11 -15.13
C GLY A 519 1.43 7.81 -15.92
N VAL A 520 2.59 7.14 -15.79
CA VAL A 520 2.84 5.84 -16.41
C VAL A 520 1.88 4.77 -15.89
N LEU A 521 1.74 4.64 -14.57
CA LEU A 521 0.87 3.60 -13.99
C LEU A 521 -0.60 3.86 -14.33
N SER A 522 -1.04 5.10 -14.30
CA SER A 522 -2.40 5.48 -14.74
C SER A 522 -2.62 5.27 -16.23
N ARG A 523 -1.56 5.23 -17.05
CA ARG A 523 -1.65 4.96 -18.49
C ARG A 523 -1.80 3.47 -18.78
N PHE A 524 -1.03 2.61 -18.10
CA PHE A 524 -1.02 1.18 -18.38
C PHE A 524 -2.04 0.37 -17.58
N TYR A 525 -2.56 0.93 -16.49
CA TYR A 525 -3.59 0.29 -15.66
C TYR A 525 -4.85 1.16 -15.62
N SER A 526 -6.01 0.54 -15.88
CA SER A 526 -7.30 1.25 -15.94
C SER A 526 -7.85 1.66 -14.57
N GLY A 527 -7.17 1.32 -13.48
CA GLY A 527 -7.61 1.54 -12.11
C GLY A 527 -6.93 0.61 -11.12
N PRO A 528 -7.24 0.74 -9.82
CA PRO A 528 -6.51 0.08 -8.74
C PRO A 528 -6.59 -1.44 -8.83
N LYS A 529 -7.77 -1.98 -9.13
CA LYS A 529 -7.95 -3.42 -9.30
C LYS A 529 -7.05 -3.99 -10.40
N ALA A 530 -6.95 -3.33 -11.54
CA ALA A 530 -6.13 -3.80 -12.66
C ALA A 530 -4.62 -3.76 -12.33
N LEU A 531 -4.18 -2.71 -11.63
CA LEU A 531 -2.80 -2.58 -11.15
C LEU A 531 -2.45 -3.68 -10.15
N ILE A 532 -3.30 -3.89 -9.15
CA ILE A 532 -3.06 -4.87 -8.08
C ILE A 532 -3.11 -6.31 -8.62
N GLU A 533 -4.03 -6.62 -9.55
CA GLU A 533 -4.08 -7.92 -10.21
C GLU A 533 -2.84 -8.18 -11.07
N ALA A 534 -2.35 -7.16 -11.78
CA ALA A 534 -1.10 -7.24 -12.53
C ALA A 534 0.09 -7.50 -11.61
N TRP A 535 0.19 -6.75 -10.51
CA TRP A 535 1.27 -6.90 -9.54
C TRP A 535 1.31 -8.31 -8.95
N ALA A 536 0.17 -8.81 -8.45
CA ALA A 536 0.09 -10.14 -7.87
C ALA A 536 0.41 -11.24 -8.88
N ALA A 537 0.12 -11.05 -10.17
CA ALA A 537 0.48 -11.99 -11.22
C ALA A 537 1.99 -12.02 -11.47
N TRP A 538 2.63 -10.85 -11.56
CA TRP A 538 4.07 -10.72 -11.77
C TRP A 538 4.88 -11.20 -10.57
N GLU A 539 4.51 -10.81 -9.36
CA GLU A 539 5.14 -11.27 -8.11
C GLU A 539 5.06 -12.80 -7.97
N ALA A 540 3.92 -13.41 -8.29
CA ALA A 540 3.78 -14.87 -8.27
C ALA A 540 4.63 -15.58 -9.34
N ALA A 541 4.89 -14.92 -10.47
CA ALA A 541 5.59 -15.50 -11.61
C ALA A 541 7.10 -15.26 -11.57
N LEU A 542 7.57 -14.24 -10.85
CA LEU A 542 8.97 -13.86 -10.67
C LEU A 542 9.25 -13.50 -9.20
N PRO A 543 9.13 -14.46 -8.27
CA PRO A 543 9.44 -14.19 -6.87
C PRO A 543 10.93 -13.88 -6.72
N GLU A 544 11.25 -13.00 -5.78
CA GLU A 544 12.64 -12.76 -5.38
C GLU A 544 13.17 -13.97 -4.60
N ALA A 545 14.35 -14.46 -4.98
CA ALA A 545 14.84 -15.77 -4.56
C ALA A 545 15.06 -15.89 -3.04
N ASP A 546 15.36 -14.77 -2.37
CA ASP A 546 15.71 -14.71 -0.94
C ASP A 546 14.65 -14.00 -0.07
N GLU A 547 13.57 -13.49 -0.68
CA GLU A 547 12.50 -12.77 0.03
C GLU A 547 11.20 -13.57 0.08
N PRO A 548 10.39 -13.43 1.16
CA PRO A 548 9.05 -13.99 1.18
C PRO A 548 8.19 -13.33 0.09
N SER A 549 7.38 -14.15 -0.60
CA SER A 549 6.52 -13.62 -1.65
C SER A 549 5.47 -12.66 -1.12
N LEU A 550 5.29 -11.53 -1.81
CA LEU A 550 4.36 -10.45 -1.44
C LEU A 550 2.93 -10.67 -1.98
N VAL A 551 2.61 -11.84 -2.56
CA VAL A 551 1.30 -12.08 -3.21
C VAL A 551 0.13 -11.89 -2.24
N ALA A 552 0.27 -12.25 -0.97
CA ALA A 552 -0.82 -12.15 0.01
C ALA A 552 -1.08 -10.68 0.37
N GLU A 553 -0.01 -9.94 0.61
CA GLU A 553 0.06 -8.52 0.89
C GLU A 553 -0.58 -7.73 -0.25
N ILE A 554 -0.16 -8.01 -1.50
CA ILE A 554 -0.69 -7.33 -2.70
C ILE A 554 -2.20 -7.61 -2.82
N ARG A 555 -2.64 -8.86 -2.61
CA ARG A 555 -4.06 -9.23 -2.73
C ARG A 555 -4.93 -8.63 -1.63
N TRP A 556 -4.39 -8.43 -0.43
CA TRP A 556 -5.11 -7.73 0.64
C TRP A 556 -5.57 -6.35 0.16
N HIS A 557 -4.70 -5.61 -0.54
CA HIS A 557 -5.02 -4.28 -1.06
C HIS A 557 -6.15 -4.28 -2.10
N ARG A 558 -6.42 -5.40 -2.78
CA ARG A 558 -7.56 -5.54 -3.68
C ARG A 558 -8.87 -5.68 -2.91
N ASP A 559 -8.84 -6.40 -1.80
CA ASP A 559 -10.04 -6.92 -1.13
C ASP A 559 -10.49 -6.04 0.05
N ASP A 560 -9.57 -5.31 0.70
CA ASP A 560 -9.91 -4.32 1.74
C ASP A 560 -10.39 -3.00 1.13
N PRO A 561 -11.57 -2.47 1.50
CA PRO A 561 -12.09 -1.22 0.96
C PRO A 561 -11.34 0.03 1.47
N GLY A 562 -10.61 -0.06 2.58
CA GLY A 562 -9.81 1.02 3.14
C GLY A 562 -8.44 1.16 2.46
N SER A 563 -7.95 0.10 1.82
CA SER A 563 -6.67 0.06 1.08
C SER A 563 -6.36 1.36 0.33
N PRO A 564 -5.17 1.98 0.54
CA PRO A 564 -4.82 3.27 -0.04
C PRO A 564 -4.95 3.34 -1.56
N PHE A 565 -4.72 2.24 -2.27
CA PHE A 565 -4.83 2.17 -3.73
C PHE A 565 -6.21 2.56 -4.27
N HIS A 566 -7.29 2.29 -3.54
CA HIS A 566 -8.65 2.67 -3.94
C HIS A 566 -8.91 4.18 -3.85
N TRP A 567 -7.99 4.89 -3.21
CA TRP A 567 -8.11 6.30 -2.83
C TRP A 567 -6.94 7.14 -3.36
N LEU A 568 -6.03 6.54 -4.12
CA LEU A 568 -5.06 7.28 -4.91
C LEU A 568 -5.76 8.10 -5.97
N ASP A 569 -5.10 9.17 -6.37
CA ASP A 569 -5.58 10.08 -7.38
C ASP A 569 -5.21 9.59 -8.79
N TRP A 570 -6.20 9.00 -9.48
CA TRP A 570 -6.03 8.38 -10.80
C TRP A 570 -6.18 9.42 -11.91
N HIS A 571 -5.06 9.77 -12.56
CA HIS A 571 -5.01 10.79 -13.61
C HIS A 571 -4.43 10.25 -14.92
N HIS A 572 -5.20 10.31 -16.00
CA HIS A 572 -4.73 9.99 -17.35
C HIS A 572 -4.14 11.23 -18.07
N ALA A 573 -3.32 12.02 -17.37
CA ALA A 573 -2.71 13.24 -17.90
C ALA A 573 -1.52 12.94 -18.84
N THR A 574 -0.75 13.97 -19.20
CA THR A 574 0.37 13.91 -20.16
C THR A 574 1.36 12.80 -19.79
N TRP A 575 1.59 11.88 -20.72
CA TRP A 575 2.49 10.73 -20.55
C TRP A 575 3.95 11.16 -20.69
N LEU A 576 4.71 11.05 -19.60
CA LEU A 576 6.16 11.20 -19.55
C LEU A 576 6.74 10.16 -18.59
N GLU A 577 7.68 9.36 -19.06
CA GLU A 577 8.34 8.37 -18.23
C GLU A 577 9.41 9.00 -17.33
N PRO A 578 9.71 8.40 -16.17
CA PRO A 578 10.81 8.86 -15.31
C PRO A 578 12.18 8.84 -15.99
N GLY A 579 12.40 7.93 -16.96
CA GLY A 579 13.64 7.81 -17.72
C GLY A 579 13.41 7.63 -19.22
N GLU A 580 14.50 7.52 -19.98
CA GLU A 580 14.43 7.38 -21.44
C GLU A 580 13.86 6.02 -21.85
N ARG A 581 12.79 6.03 -22.66
CA ARG A 581 12.27 4.83 -23.32
C ARG A 581 13.00 4.58 -24.64
N LEU A 582 13.87 3.57 -24.64
CA LEU A 582 14.57 3.09 -25.83
C LEU A 582 13.61 2.70 -26.97
N SER A 583 14.04 2.87 -28.22
CA SER A 583 13.38 2.21 -29.33
C SER A 583 13.74 0.71 -29.36
N LEU A 584 12.85 -0.13 -29.90
CA LEU A 584 13.11 -1.56 -30.05
C LEU A 584 14.41 -1.82 -30.85
N PRO A 585 14.68 -1.15 -32.00
CA PRO A 585 15.96 -1.31 -32.70
C PRO A 585 17.18 -0.94 -31.85
N ARG A 586 17.10 0.14 -31.06
CA ARG A 586 18.19 0.56 -30.18
C ARG A 586 18.43 -0.47 -29.09
N PHE A 587 17.38 -0.97 -28.43
CA PHE A 587 17.49 -2.03 -27.43
C PHE A 587 18.06 -3.33 -28.03
N THR A 588 17.64 -3.72 -29.23
CA THR A 588 18.20 -4.86 -29.97
C THR A 588 19.69 -4.70 -30.27
N ALA A 589 20.11 -3.49 -30.65
CA ALA A 589 21.51 -3.23 -30.95
C ALA A 589 22.39 -3.23 -29.67
N LEU A 590 21.88 -2.72 -28.55
CA LEU A 590 22.55 -2.84 -27.24
C LEU A 590 22.69 -4.30 -26.81
N ALA A 591 21.70 -5.14 -27.09
CA ALA A 591 21.73 -6.56 -26.74
C ALA A 591 22.86 -7.35 -27.45
N LEU A 592 23.52 -6.80 -28.48
CA LEU A 592 24.67 -7.44 -29.13
C LEU A 592 25.89 -7.59 -28.21
N VAL A 593 25.96 -6.83 -27.11
CA VAL A 593 27.04 -6.97 -26.11
C VAL A 593 27.06 -8.34 -25.44
N GLY A 594 25.92 -9.02 -25.36
CA GLY A 594 25.76 -10.18 -24.51
C GLY A 594 26.56 -11.41 -24.94
N PRO A 595 26.99 -12.25 -23.99
CA PRO A 595 26.96 -12.09 -22.55
C PRO A 595 28.32 -11.61 -22.00
N LEU A 596 28.98 -10.64 -22.67
CA LEU A 596 30.21 -10.04 -22.14
C LEU A 596 29.95 -9.26 -20.85
N ASN A 597 28.79 -8.63 -20.76
CA ASN A 597 28.35 -7.83 -19.62
C ASN A 597 26.91 -8.16 -19.20
N ALA A 598 26.52 -7.62 -18.05
CA ALA A 598 25.14 -7.67 -17.59
C ALA A 598 24.18 -7.07 -18.64
N PRO A 599 22.92 -7.54 -18.71
CA PRO A 599 21.97 -7.03 -19.68
C PRO A 599 21.70 -5.52 -19.53
N VAL A 600 21.80 -4.79 -20.63
CA VAL A 600 21.59 -3.34 -20.68
C VAL A 600 20.11 -3.04 -20.93
N TRP A 601 19.36 -2.74 -19.87
CA TRP A 601 17.90 -2.53 -19.93
C TRP A 601 17.47 -1.08 -20.17
N SER A 602 18.37 -0.11 -20.01
CA SER A 602 18.15 1.33 -20.16
C SER A 602 19.21 1.97 -21.05
N ALA A 603 19.00 3.23 -21.45
CA ALA A 603 19.96 3.97 -22.25
C ALA A 603 21.22 4.29 -21.43
N PRO A 604 22.44 4.00 -21.92
CA PRO A 604 23.67 4.36 -21.21
C PRO A 604 23.82 5.89 -21.06
N GLY A 605 24.07 6.32 -19.83
CA GLY A 605 24.32 7.72 -19.47
C GLY A 605 25.73 7.91 -18.89
N PRO A 606 26.21 9.16 -18.75
CA PRO A 606 27.51 9.43 -18.11
C PRO A 606 27.54 9.00 -16.64
N GLU A 607 28.61 8.31 -16.25
CA GLU A 607 28.87 7.95 -14.86
C GLU A 607 29.68 9.04 -14.13
N VAL A 608 29.63 9.03 -12.80
CA VAL A 608 30.37 9.97 -11.93
C VAL A 608 31.03 9.23 -10.78
N GLY A 609 31.89 9.93 -10.04
CA GLY A 609 32.43 9.42 -8.78
C GLY A 609 33.22 8.13 -8.93
N SER A 610 32.97 7.19 -8.03
CA SER A 610 33.66 5.89 -7.97
C SER A 610 33.47 5.03 -9.22
N GLU A 611 32.25 4.90 -9.72
CA GLU A 611 31.91 4.12 -10.92
C GLU A 611 32.70 4.56 -12.16
N ARG A 612 32.86 5.89 -12.33
CA ARG A 612 33.65 6.43 -13.44
C ARG A 612 35.14 6.09 -13.33
N GLU A 613 35.68 6.05 -12.11
CA GLU A 613 37.09 5.70 -11.88
C GLU A 613 37.33 4.20 -12.09
N GLU A 614 36.41 3.35 -11.63
CA GLU A 614 36.46 1.90 -11.89
C GLU A 614 36.39 1.60 -13.39
N LEU A 615 35.47 2.28 -14.10
CA LEU A 615 35.37 2.16 -15.56
C LEU A 615 36.65 2.62 -16.27
N ARG A 616 37.28 3.70 -15.79
CA ARG A 616 38.55 4.21 -16.33
C ARG A 616 39.68 3.22 -16.10
N GLU A 617 39.78 2.62 -14.91
CA GLU A 617 40.78 1.60 -14.59
C GLU A 617 40.57 0.32 -15.41
N TRP A 618 39.32 -0.09 -15.63
CA TRP A 618 38.99 -1.20 -16.52
C TRP A 618 39.42 -0.92 -17.97
N LEU A 619 39.09 0.25 -18.52
CA LEU A 619 39.49 0.66 -19.88
C LEU A 619 41.01 0.67 -20.07
N ASP A 620 41.77 1.12 -19.06
CA ASP A 620 43.23 1.10 -19.09
C ASP A 620 43.78 -0.33 -18.95
N SER A 621 43.37 -1.06 -17.93
CA SER A 621 43.92 -2.39 -17.62
C SER A 621 43.60 -3.46 -18.67
N HIS A 622 42.42 -3.42 -19.30
CA HIS A 622 41.98 -4.45 -20.24
C HIS A 622 42.24 -4.09 -21.70
N TYR A 623 42.21 -2.79 -22.05
CA TYR A 623 42.33 -2.34 -23.43
C TYR A 623 43.45 -1.30 -23.66
N GLY A 624 44.09 -0.78 -22.61
CA GLY A 624 45.09 0.28 -22.72
C GLY A 624 44.52 1.61 -23.22
N LEU A 625 43.22 1.86 -23.01
CA LEU A 625 42.52 3.02 -23.55
C LEU A 625 42.51 4.17 -22.55
N LEU A 626 43.31 5.20 -22.85
CA LEU A 626 43.51 6.36 -21.96
C LEU A 626 42.79 7.65 -22.42
N SER A 627 42.15 7.65 -23.59
CA SER A 627 41.46 8.85 -24.11
C SER A 627 40.31 8.54 -25.05
N ALA A 628 39.45 9.55 -25.26
CA ALA A 628 38.34 9.49 -26.21
C ALA A 628 38.80 9.22 -27.65
N GLU A 629 39.93 9.80 -28.07
CA GLU A 629 40.51 9.56 -29.40
C GLU A 629 40.98 8.12 -29.55
N ALA A 630 41.65 7.57 -28.54
CA ALA A 630 42.11 6.19 -28.53
C ALA A 630 40.92 5.22 -28.62
N LEU A 631 39.87 5.45 -27.83
CA LEU A 631 38.64 4.68 -27.87
C LEU A 631 37.98 4.75 -29.24
N LYS A 632 37.78 5.95 -29.80
CA LYS A 632 37.14 6.12 -31.12
C LYS A 632 37.92 5.41 -32.24
N ALA A 633 39.24 5.48 -32.20
CA ALA A 633 40.09 4.77 -33.15
C ALA A 633 39.95 3.24 -33.02
N PHE A 634 39.92 2.72 -31.79
CA PHE A 634 39.79 1.29 -31.54
C PHE A 634 38.39 0.76 -31.91
N LEU A 635 37.33 1.50 -31.59
CA LEU A 635 35.97 1.20 -32.05
C LEU A 635 35.87 1.19 -33.59
N GLY A 636 36.50 2.15 -34.25
CA GLY A 636 36.62 2.17 -35.71
C GLY A 636 37.31 0.92 -36.25
N PHE A 637 38.42 0.52 -35.62
CA PHE A 637 39.12 -0.73 -35.95
C PHE A 637 38.22 -1.95 -35.80
N LEU A 638 37.53 -2.12 -34.66
CA LEU A 638 36.63 -3.27 -34.43
C LEU A 638 35.51 -3.35 -35.47
N ILE A 639 34.92 -2.22 -35.87
CA ILE A 639 33.86 -2.19 -36.87
C ILE A 639 34.39 -2.48 -38.28
N GLU A 640 35.56 -1.96 -38.66
CA GLU A 640 36.05 -2.02 -40.04
C GLU A 640 36.89 -3.27 -40.35
N ALA A 641 37.74 -3.67 -39.41
CA ALA A 641 38.68 -4.78 -39.55
C ALA A 641 38.54 -5.80 -38.42
N GLY A 642 38.73 -5.39 -37.17
CA GLY A 642 38.63 -6.18 -35.95
C GLY A 642 39.62 -7.33 -35.84
N ASP A 643 39.53 -8.07 -34.74
CA ASP A 643 40.32 -9.28 -34.49
C ASP A 643 40.01 -10.35 -35.54
N ARG A 644 38.78 -10.35 -36.09
CA ARG A 644 38.41 -11.25 -37.21
C ARG A 644 39.36 -11.14 -38.40
N GLN A 645 39.91 -9.95 -38.69
CA GLN A 645 40.84 -9.80 -39.81
C GLN A 645 42.18 -10.47 -39.50
N GLU A 646 42.64 -10.42 -38.25
CA GLU A 646 43.82 -11.17 -37.82
C GLU A 646 43.61 -12.68 -38.06
N TYR A 647 42.44 -13.20 -37.68
CA TYR A 647 42.06 -14.59 -37.96
C TYR A 647 42.08 -14.91 -39.47
N GLN A 648 41.38 -14.09 -40.27
CA GLN A 648 41.24 -14.29 -41.70
C GLN A 648 42.57 -14.27 -42.46
N ILE A 649 43.52 -13.45 -42.03
CA ILE A 649 44.83 -13.32 -42.70
C ILE A 649 45.81 -14.38 -42.20
N ASN A 650 45.93 -14.56 -40.88
CA ASN A 650 47.02 -15.33 -40.30
C ASN A 650 46.67 -16.81 -40.08
N TYR A 651 45.38 -17.15 -39.93
CA TYR A 651 44.95 -18.47 -39.46
C TYR A 651 44.02 -19.17 -40.43
N ALA A 652 43.02 -18.49 -40.98
CA ALA A 652 42.06 -19.06 -41.92
C ALA A 652 42.71 -19.74 -43.15
N PRO A 653 43.83 -19.26 -43.74
CA PRO A 653 44.47 -19.95 -44.87
C PRO A 653 44.94 -21.38 -44.55
N TYR A 654 45.25 -21.69 -43.29
CA TYR A 654 45.66 -23.03 -42.87
C TYR A 654 44.53 -24.06 -42.95
N THR A 655 43.27 -23.63 -42.90
CA THR A 655 42.11 -24.51 -43.08
C THR A 655 42.05 -25.15 -44.47
N LEU A 656 42.72 -24.54 -45.46
CA LEU A 656 42.83 -25.04 -46.83
C LEU A 656 44.08 -25.91 -47.05
N ASN A 657 45.02 -25.95 -46.10
CA ASN A 657 46.29 -26.68 -46.24
C ASN A 657 46.82 -27.24 -44.90
N ALA A 658 46.30 -28.40 -44.51
CA ALA A 658 46.68 -29.12 -43.29
C ALA A 658 48.12 -29.65 -43.28
N ALA A 659 48.80 -29.74 -44.44
CA ALA A 659 50.22 -30.09 -44.47
C ALA A 659 51.08 -28.93 -44.00
N ARG A 660 50.82 -27.73 -44.54
CA ARG A 660 51.49 -26.49 -44.13
C ARG A 660 51.25 -26.16 -42.66
N LEU A 661 50.04 -26.38 -42.15
CA LEU A 661 49.73 -26.17 -40.72
C LEU A 661 50.60 -27.03 -39.81
N ARG A 662 50.73 -28.33 -40.11
CA ARG A 662 51.56 -29.26 -39.33
C ARG A 662 53.05 -28.92 -39.41
N GLU A 663 53.52 -28.45 -40.57
CA GLU A 663 54.89 -27.97 -40.73
C GLU A 663 55.15 -26.73 -39.87
N GLU A 664 54.24 -25.75 -39.87
CA GLU A 664 54.36 -24.52 -39.06
C GLU A 664 54.38 -24.85 -37.56
N VAL A 665 53.45 -25.70 -37.10
CA VAL A 665 53.41 -26.18 -35.70
C VAL A 665 54.73 -26.86 -35.32
N ALA A 666 55.25 -27.76 -36.16
CA ALA A 666 56.50 -28.46 -35.89
C ALA A 666 57.73 -27.53 -35.87
N ILE A 667 57.75 -26.49 -36.73
CA ILE A 667 58.82 -25.49 -36.74
C ILE A 667 58.86 -24.74 -35.41
N ILE A 668 57.72 -24.22 -34.95
CA ILE A 668 57.64 -23.43 -33.72
C ILE A 668 57.96 -24.31 -32.49
N GLU A 669 57.50 -25.56 -32.47
CA GLU A 669 57.80 -26.53 -31.40
C GLU A 669 59.30 -26.90 -31.31
N SER A 670 60.03 -26.80 -32.43
CA SER A 670 61.45 -27.15 -32.50
C SER A 670 62.42 -26.03 -32.10
N GLY A 671 61.93 -24.80 -31.95
CA GLY A 671 62.72 -23.60 -31.62
C GLY A 671 62.63 -23.16 -30.15
N GLU A 672 63.43 -22.17 -29.75
CA GLU A 672 63.21 -21.45 -28.49
C GLU A 672 61.94 -20.59 -28.61
N CYS A 673 60.89 -20.98 -27.89
CA CYS A 673 59.57 -20.36 -27.99
C CYS A 673 59.52 -19.07 -27.14
N SER A 674 59.37 -17.93 -27.81
CA SER A 674 58.97 -16.70 -27.11
C SER A 674 57.51 -16.79 -26.63
N GLU A 675 57.07 -15.84 -25.81
CA GLU A 675 55.67 -15.79 -25.36
C GLU A 675 54.69 -15.56 -26.52
N ASP A 676 55.05 -14.71 -27.48
CA ASP A 676 54.29 -14.46 -28.70
C ASP A 676 54.21 -15.73 -29.58
N ASP A 677 55.32 -16.45 -29.74
CA ASP A 677 55.35 -17.72 -30.46
C ASP A 677 54.48 -18.78 -29.78
N ARG A 678 54.39 -18.74 -28.44
CA ARG A 678 53.55 -19.66 -27.66
C ARG A 678 52.07 -19.40 -27.93
N ASN A 679 51.64 -18.13 -27.91
CA ASN A 679 50.27 -17.75 -28.21
C ASN A 679 49.90 -18.06 -29.66
N HIS A 680 50.82 -17.82 -30.60
CA HIS A 680 50.64 -18.17 -32.00
C HIS A 680 50.49 -19.70 -32.18
N LEU A 681 51.38 -20.50 -31.56
CA LEU A 681 51.31 -21.96 -31.57
C LEU A 681 49.98 -22.48 -31.02
N LEU A 682 49.50 -21.92 -29.91
CA LEU A 682 48.20 -22.28 -29.33
C LEU A 682 47.06 -22.00 -30.31
N ARG A 683 47.06 -20.84 -30.96
CA ARG A 683 46.06 -20.50 -31.99
C ARG A 683 46.13 -21.43 -33.20
N LEU A 684 47.33 -21.79 -33.68
CA LEU A 684 47.51 -22.79 -34.75
C LEU A 684 46.96 -24.16 -34.36
N ARG A 685 47.20 -24.62 -33.12
CA ARG A 685 46.61 -25.87 -32.58
C ARG A 685 45.09 -25.78 -32.47
N ARG A 686 44.54 -24.61 -32.14
CA ARG A 686 43.08 -24.39 -32.15
C ARG A 686 42.50 -24.55 -33.55
N VAL A 687 43.16 -23.98 -34.58
CA VAL A 687 42.79 -24.17 -35.99
C VAL A 687 42.88 -25.64 -36.41
N GLU A 688 43.98 -26.32 -36.06
CA GLU A 688 44.21 -27.73 -36.40
C GLU A 688 43.08 -28.63 -35.88
N ASN A 689 42.65 -28.38 -34.63
CA ASN A 689 41.62 -29.17 -33.97
C ASN A 689 40.20 -28.60 -34.15
N ASN A 690 40.03 -27.51 -34.91
CA ASN A 690 38.78 -26.76 -35.06
C ASN A 690 38.10 -26.49 -33.70
N VAL A 691 38.88 -26.04 -32.71
CA VAL A 691 38.40 -25.84 -31.33
C VAL A 691 37.22 -24.86 -31.36
N SER A 692 36.12 -25.25 -30.73
CA SER A 692 34.89 -24.44 -30.63
C SER A 692 34.31 -24.01 -31.99
N GLY A 693 34.64 -24.71 -33.08
CA GLY A 693 34.18 -24.38 -34.43
C GLY A 693 34.84 -23.14 -35.03
N CYS A 694 36.04 -22.76 -34.59
CA CYS A 694 36.74 -21.57 -35.07
C CYS A 694 36.91 -21.50 -36.60
N ASN A 695 36.93 -22.63 -37.30
CA ASN A 695 37.05 -22.69 -38.76
C ASN A 695 35.72 -22.52 -39.49
N GLU A 696 34.58 -22.56 -38.78
CA GLU A 696 33.24 -22.50 -39.34
C GLU A 696 32.62 -21.10 -39.29
N TYR A 697 33.14 -20.23 -38.42
CA TYR A 697 32.66 -18.87 -38.19
C TYR A 697 33.75 -17.84 -38.48
N ASP A 698 33.33 -16.67 -38.96
CA ASP A 698 34.23 -15.56 -39.29
C ASP A 698 34.66 -14.71 -38.09
N MET A 699 34.20 -15.04 -36.88
CA MET A 699 34.48 -14.36 -35.62
C MET A 699 34.01 -12.90 -35.54
N ALA A 700 33.22 -12.39 -36.49
CA ALA A 700 32.75 -11.01 -36.46
C ALA A 700 31.88 -10.67 -35.24
N ALA A 701 31.17 -11.65 -34.66
CA ALA A 701 30.38 -11.45 -33.45
C ALA A 701 31.24 -11.03 -32.24
N TRP A 702 32.48 -11.51 -32.15
CA TRP A 702 33.43 -11.12 -31.10
C TRP A 702 33.79 -9.64 -31.17
N ASP A 703 34.09 -9.14 -32.38
CA ASP A 703 34.38 -7.72 -32.57
C ASP A 703 33.15 -6.85 -32.32
N VAL A 704 31.96 -7.29 -32.78
CA VAL A 704 30.70 -6.55 -32.59
C VAL A 704 30.38 -6.43 -31.11
N ALA A 705 30.46 -7.53 -30.35
CA ALA A 705 30.12 -7.52 -28.93
C ALA A 705 31.05 -6.56 -28.16
N GLN A 706 32.36 -6.63 -28.40
CA GLN A 706 33.33 -5.71 -27.82
C GLN A 706 33.11 -4.25 -28.26
N ALA A 707 32.77 -4.03 -29.53
CA ALA A 707 32.52 -2.68 -30.04
C ALA A 707 31.31 -2.04 -29.37
N VAL A 708 30.23 -2.81 -29.14
CA VAL A 708 29.07 -2.31 -28.41
C VAL A 708 29.42 -2.07 -26.95
N ASP A 709 30.18 -2.97 -26.33
CA ASP A 709 30.60 -2.83 -24.93
C ASP A 709 31.42 -1.57 -24.67
N LEU A 710 32.45 -1.37 -25.49
CA LEU A 710 33.32 -0.21 -25.44
C LEU A 710 32.61 1.08 -25.86
N ALA A 711 31.59 1.00 -26.72
CA ALA A 711 30.74 2.15 -27.01
C ALA A 711 29.89 2.55 -25.78
N ILE A 712 29.38 1.57 -25.03
CA ILE A 712 28.66 1.82 -23.77
C ILE A 712 29.61 2.49 -22.76
N ALA A 713 30.79 1.90 -22.54
CA ALA A 713 31.82 2.49 -21.67
C ALA A 713 32.22 3.91 -22.14
N GLY A 714 32.36 4.12 -23.45
CA GLY A 714 32.64 5.42 -24.04
C GLY A 714 31.56 6.46 -23.78
N ARG A 715 30.29 6.03 -23.80
CA ARG A 715 29.14 6.88 -23.47
C ARG A 715 29.12 7.23 -21.98
N GLN A 716 29.41 6.26 -21.12
CA GLN A 716 29.52 6.40 -19.66
C GLN A 716 30.70 7.28 -19.22
N MET A 717 31.82 7.23 -19.94
CA MET A 717 32.98 8.11 -19.70
C MET A 717 32.82 9.54 -20.23
N ASP A 718 31.71 9.83 -20.93
CA ASP A 718 31.47 11.06 -21.69
C ASP A 718 32.52 11.29 -22.80
N TRP A 719 33.09 10.21 -23.34
CA TRP A 719 34.02 10.22 -24.47
C TRP A 719 33.29 10.14 -25.82
N LEU A 720 32.08 9.60 -25.81
CA LEU A 720 31.15 9.58 -26.94
C LEU A 720 29.92 10.43 -26.62
N SER A 721 29.56 11.33 -27.52
CA SER A 721 28.25 11.97 -27.51
C SER A 721 27.14 10.97 -27.83
N ALA A 722 25.89 11.28 -27.47
CA ALA A 722 24.74 10.42 -27.76
C ALA A 722 24.61 10.08 -29.27
N VAL A 723 24.86 11.05 -30.15
CA VAL A 723 24.79 10.86 -31.61
C VAL A 723 25.91 9.96 -32.13
N GLU A 724 27.13 10.11 -31.60
CA GLU A 724 28.27 9.26 -31.97
C GLU A 724 28.04 7.82 -31.50
N PHE A 725 27.56 7.66 -30.27
CA PHE A 725 27.17 6.37 -29.70
C PHE A 725 26.10 5.67 -30.55
N ASP A 726 25.01 6.37 -30.85
CA ASP A 726 23.92 5.87 -31.68
C ASP A 726 24.42 5.38 -33.05
N THR A 727 25.26 6.19 -33.70
CA THR A 727 25.83 5.87 -35.02
C THR A 727 26.71 4.62 -34.95
N LEU A 728 27.50 4.46 -33.90
CA LEU A 728 28.38 3.31 -33.71
C LEU A 728 27.60 2.02 -33.46
N VAL A 729 26.60 2.08 -32.59
CA VAL A 729 25.74 0.93 -32.27
C VAL A 729 24.90 0.51 -33.49
N ASP A 730 24.44 1.47 -34.31
CA ASP A 730 23.76 1.16 -35.58
C ASP A 730 24.69 0.48 -36.60
N ARG A 731 25.96 0.93 -36.69
CA ARG A 731 26.98 0.26 -37.53
C ARG A 731 27.27 -1.16 -37.04
N ALA A 732 27.36 -1.35 -35.72
CA ALA A 732 27.59 -2.66 -35.11
C ALA A 732 26.42 -3.62 -35.42
N ALA A 733 25.18 -3.14 -35.32
CA ALA A 733 23.99 -3.92 -35.68
C ALA A 733 23.95 -4.28 -37.17
N HIS A 734 24.34 -3.36 -38.06
CA HIS A 734 24.43 -3.65 -39.48
C HIS A 734 25.50 -4.69 -39.81
N LEU A 735 26.66 -4.61 -39.13
CA LEU A 735 27.72 -5.61 -39.26
C LEU A 735 27.26 -6.98 -38.76
N ALA A 736 26.60 -7.05 -37.61
CA ALA A 736 26.02 -8.31 -37.12
C ALA A 736 25.03 -8.91 -38.14
N GLN A 737 24.15 -8.07 -38.70
CA GLN A 737 23.18 -8.46 -39.72
C GLN A 737 23.83 -9.02 -41.01
N SER A 738 25.00 -8.49 -41.43
CA SER A 738 25.64 -8.96 -42.65
C SER A 738 26.37 -10.30 -42.49
N HIS A 739 26.74 -10.66 -41.26
CA HIS A 739 27.54 -11.86 -40.96
C HIS A 739 26.70 -13.02 -40.39
N TYR A 740 25.59 -12.74 -39.70
CA TYR A 740 24.78 -13.75 -39.01
C TYR A 740 23.31 -13.64 -39.39
N ALA A 741 22.59 -14.76 -39.33
CA ALA A 741 21.16 -14.82 -39.66
C ALA A 741 20.25 -14.91 -38.42
N SER A 742 20.82 -15.20 -37.24
CA SER A 742 20.06 -15.43 -36.01
C SER A 742 20.93 -15.24 -34.76
N TRP A 743 20.28 -15.07 -33.61
CA TRP A 743 20.95 -15.09 -32.31
C TRP A 743 21.74 -16.39 -32.05
N TYR A 744 21.30 -17.53 -32.58
CA TYR A 744 22.03 -18.80 -32.46
C TYR A 744 23.34 -18.78 -33.25
N ASP A 745 23.35 -18.21 -34.46
CA ASP A 745 24.56 -18.09 -35.27
C ASP A 745 25.51 -17.06 -34.66
N TYR A 746 24.97 -15.94 -34.21
CA TYR A 746 25.72 -14.90 -33.51
C TYR A 746 26.39 -15.44 -32.24
N ALA A 747 25.66 -16.19 -31.41
CA ALA A 747 26.19 -16.84 -30.20
C ALA A 747 27.33 -17.81 -30.51
N ARG A 748 27.24 -18.58 -31.61
CA ARG A 748 28.30 -19.51 -32.02
C ARG A 748 29.54 -18.77 -32.51
N GLY A 749 29.36 -17.72 -33.32
CA GLY A 749 30.44 -16.84 -33.73
C GLY A 749 31.14 -16.17 -32.54
N LEU A 750 30.35 -15.72 -31.55
CA LEU A 750 30.86 -15.07 -30.35
C LEU A 750 31.65 -16.06 -29.46
N TYR A 751 31.11 -17.27 -29.23
CA TYR A 751 31.81 -18.32 -28.49
C TYR A 751 33.11 -18.75 -29.18
N ALA A 752 33.08 -18.89 -30.50
CA ALA A 752 34.27 -19.23 -31.28
C ALA A 752 35.35 -18.15 -31.17
N GLY A 753 34.98 -16.86 -31.30
CA GLY A 753 35.91 -15.74 -31.15
C GLY A 753 36.48 -15.65 -29.72
N PHE A 754 35.63 -15.68 -28.69
CA PHE A 754 36.05 -15.69 -27.29
C PHE A 754 37.04 -16.83 -27.01
N SER A 755 36.70 -18.05 -27.44
CA SER A 755 37.57 -19.23 -27.27
C SER A 755 38.89 -19.14 -28.05
N PHE A 756 38.89 -18.45 -29.19
CA PHE A 756 40.06 -18.35 -30.06
C PHE A 756 41.05 -17.27 -29.60
N PHE A 757 40.55 -16.10 -29.20
CA PHE A 757 41.40 -14.96 -28.82
C PHE A 757 41.85 -14.98 -27.36
N MET A 758 41.11 -15.65 -26.47
CA MET A 758 41.50 -15.82 -25.07
C MET A 758 42.88 -16.49 -24.92
N GLY A 759 43.74 -15.92 -24.09
CA GLY A 759 45.04 -16.48 -23.71
C GLY A 759 44.93 -17.83 -23.00
N GLU A 760 46.04 -18.56 -22.90
CA GLU A 760 46.07 -19.84 -22.19
C GLU A 760 46.37 -19.61 -20.70
N THR A 761 45.39 -19.90 -19.85
CA THR A 761 45.49 -19.79 -18.38
C THR A 761 44.95 -21.07 -17.75
N ASP A 762 45.33 -21.34 -16.49
CA ASP A 762 44.82 -22.51 -15.74
C ASP A 762 43.29 -22.47 -15.55
N GLU A 763 42.68 -21.29 -15.70
CA GLU A 763 41.24 -21.04 -15.54
C GLU A 763 40.46 -21.04 -16.86
N ARG A 764 41.13 -21.23 -18.01
CA ARG A 764 40.51 -21.12 -19.35
C ARG A 764 39.27 -22.00 -19.52
N GLU A 765 39.34 -23.26 -19.08
CA GLU A 765 38.19 -24.18 -19.19
C GLU A 765 36.99 -23.72 -18.37
N ALA A 766 37.24 -23.17 -17.18
CA ALA A 766 36.19 -22.61 -16.32
C ALA A 766 35.55 -21.37 -16.95
N PHE A 767 36.34 -20.48 -17.54
CA PHE A 767 35.79 -19.31 -18.26
C PHE A 767 34.95 -19.72 -19.47
N LEU A 768 35.40 -20.70 -20.27
CA LEU A 768 34.63 -21.20 -21.42
C LEU A 768 33.33 -21.89 -21.00
N GLN A 769 33.36 -22.62 -19.88
CA GLN A 769 32.16 -23.23 -19.33
C GLN A 769 31.17 -22.14 -18.87
N GLY A 770 31.63 -21.17 -18.06
CA GLY A 770 30.79 -20.06 -17.58
C GLY A 770 30.22 -19.23 -18.72
N PHE A 771 31.01 -18.95 -19.76
CA PHE A 771 30.54 -18.24 -20.94
C PHE A 771 29.50 -19.04 -21.73
N GLY A 772 29.68 -20.36 -21.86
CA GLY A 772 28.69 -21.25 -22.48
C GLY A 772 27.37 -21.35 -21.69
N GLU A 773 27.45 -21.34 -20.36
CA GLU A 773 26.30 -21.26 -19.46
C GLU A 773 25.55 -19.92 -19.63
N ALA A 774 26.29 -18.81 -19.71
CA ALA A 774 25.72 -17.49 -19.97
C ALA A 774 25.04 -17.39 -21.34
N LEU A 775 25.68 -17.90 -22.42
CA LEU A 775 25.06 -17.98 -23.74
C LEU A 775 23.79 -18.82 -23.75
N THR A 776 23.79 -19.93 -23.00
CA THR A 776 22.60 -20.75 -22.80
C THR A 776 21.49 -19.94 -22.12
N ALA A 777 21.81 -19.20 -21.07
CA ALA A 777 20.85 -18.38 -20.35
C ALA A 777 20.27 -17.26 -21.24
N TRP A 778 21.09 -16.54 -22.02
CA TRP A 778 20.66 -15.48 -22.94
C TRP A 778 19.78 -15.99 -24.07
N LEU A 779 20.15 -17.12 -24.70
CA LEU A 779 19.36 -17.72 -25.79
C LEU A 779 18.00 -18.27 -25.32
N THR A 780 17.90 -18.65 -24.05
CA THR A 780 16.72 -19.34 -23.52
C THR A 780 15.86 -18.47 -22.61
N ALA A 781 16.38 -17.34 -22.11
CA ALA A 781 15.82 -16.58 -20.98
C ALA A 781 15.48 -17.48 -19.79
N ALA A 782 16.42 -18.32 -19.40
CA ALA A 782 16.28 -19.20 -18.24
C ALA A 782 17.57 -19.12 -17.40
N PRO A 783 17.57 -18.29 -16.32
CA PRO A 783 16.43 -17.58 -15.74
C PRO A 783 15.90 -16.40 -16.60
N PRO A 784 14.64 -15.95 -16.41
CA PRO A 784 14.00 -14.95 -17.26
C PRO A 784 14.80 -13.66 -17.48
N LEU A 785 15.45 -13.13 -16.45
CA LEU A 785 16.17 -11.85 -16.53
C LEU A 785 17.64 -11.98 -16.99
N SER A 786 18.02 -13.11 -17.59
CA SER A 786 19.42 -13.34 -18.01
C SER A 786 19.89 -12.45 -19.15
N GLY A 787 19.00 -12.01 -20.04
CA GLY A 787 19.34 -11.20 -21.21
C GLY A 787 18.24 -11.14 -22.28
N GLY A 788 18.37 -10.21 -23.22
CA GLY A 788 17.30 -9.85 -24.16
C GLY A 788 17.07 -10.80 -25.36
N TRP A 789 18.02 -11.67 -25.74
CA TRP A 789 17.99 -12.39 -27.02
C TRP A 789 16.75 -13.29 -27.23
N ALA A 790 16.22 -13.87 -26.15
CA ALA A 790 15.04 -14.73 -26.22
C ALA A 790 13.75 -13.97 -26.57
N SER A 791 13.70 -12.66 -26.31
CA SER A 791 12.53 -11.80 -26.57
C SER A 791 12.74 -10.85 -27.74
N LEU A 792 13.90 -10.89 -28.40
CA LEU A 792 14.25 -10.00 -29.48
C LEU A 792 14.43 -10.76 -30.77
N ASP A 793 13.98 -10.15 -31.86
CA ASP A 793 14.39 -10.58 -33.20
C ASP A 793 15.84 -10.15 -33.43
N PHE A 794 16.61 -11.01 -34.09
CA PHE A 794 17.98 -10.68 -34.50
C PHE A 794 17.95 -9.49 -35.49
N PRO A 795 18.95 -8.59 -35.51
CA PRO A 795 19.00 -7.47 -36.45
C PRO A 795 18.70 -7.91 -37.90
N GLY A 796 17.66 -7.33 -38.49
CA GLY A 796 17.23 -7.62 -39.87
C GLY A 796 16.45 -8.93 -40.08
N ALA A 797 16.25 -9.73 -39.03
CA ALA A 797 15.43 -10.94 -39.09
C ALA A 797 13.93 -10.58 -39.18
N PRO A 798 13.10 -11.43 -39.82
CA PRO A 798 11.66 -11.24 -39.82
C PRO A 798 11.10 -11.40 -38.40
N ALA A 799 10.10 -10.59 -38.07
CA ALA A 799 9.46 -10.66 -36.76
C ALA A 799 8.89 -12.06 -36.49
N ARG A 800 9.27 -12.69 -35.37
CA ARG A 800 8.77 -14.02 -34.96
C ARG A 800 7.90 -14.02 -33.70
N HIS A 801 7.97 -12.92 -32.95
CA HIS A 801 7.38 -12.76 -31.62
C HIS A 801 5.87 -12.48 -31.64
N TRP A 802 5.13 -13.02 -30.67
CA TRP A 802 3.70 -12.75 -30.53
C TRP A 802 3.45 -11.40 -29.89
N ALA A 803 2.54 -10.61 -30.45
CA ALA A 803 2.19 -9.31 -29.91
C ALA A 803 1.57 -9.44 -28.51
N PRO A 804 2.06 -8.70 -27.51
CA PRO A 804 1.43 -8.63 -26.18
C PRO A 804 -0.01 -8.12 -26.25
N LEU A 805 -0.85 -8.49 -25.27
CA LEU A 805 -2.26 -8.07 -25.21
C LEU A 805 -2.47 -6.67 -24.61
N HIS A 806 -1.39 -5.96 -24.28
CA HIS A 806 -1.39 -4.62 -23.72
C HIS A 806 -0.37 -3.74 -24.47
N ILE A 807 -0.47 -2.42 -24.32
CA ILE A 807 0.31 -1.46 -25.11
C ILE A 807 1.73 -1.20 -24.60
N ASP A 808 2.11 -1.75 -23.44
CA ASP A 808 3.43 -1.50 -22.86
C ASP A 808 4.54 -2.32 -23.52
N THR A 809 4.99 -1.85 -24.69
CA THR A 809 6.14 -2.37 -25.43
C THR A 809 7.03 -1.22 -25.92
N LEU A 810 8.28 -1.51 -26.28
CA LEU A 810 9.15 -0.48 -26.86
C LEU A 810 8.64 -0.05 -28.25
N PRO A 811 8.74 1.24 -28.60
CA PRO A 811 8.34 1.74 -29.91
C PRO A 811 9.23 1.17 -31.02
N GLY A 812 8.64 0.93 -32.19
CA GLY A 812 9.34 0.35 -33.35
C GLY A 812 9.12 -1.15 -33.54
N ASP A 813 8.26 -1.79 -32.75
CA ASP A 813 7.73 -3.11 -33.06
C ASP A 813 6.81 -3.04 -34.29
N ALA A 814 7.24 -3.71 -35.36
CA ALA A 814 6.57 -3.76 -36.66
C ALA A 814 5.14 -4.34 -36.59
N ARG A 815 4.77 -5.01 -35.49
CA ARG A 815 3.46 -5.64 -35.29
C ARG A 815 2.47 -4.80 -34.47
N THR A 816 2.90 -3.68 -33.87
CA THR A 816 1.99 -2.77 -33.15
C THR A 816 1.34 -1.78 -34.11
N LEU A 817 0.09 -2.05 -34.49
CA LEU A 817 -0.83 -0.99 -34.92
C LEU A 817 -1.14 -0.14 -33.68
N HIS A 818 -0.59 1.08 -33.65
CA HIS A 818 -0.80 2.07 -32.59
C HIS A 818 -2.28 2.38 -32.32
#